data_AF-A0A850R8L7-F1
#
_entry.id   AF-A0A850R8L7-F1
#
_cell.length_a   1.000
_cell.length_b   1.000
_cell.length_c   1.000
_cell.angle_alpha   90.00
_cell.angle_beta   90.00
_cell.angle_gamma   90.00
#
_symmetry.space_group_name_H-M   'P 1'
#
loop_
_entity.id
_entity.type
_entity.pdbx_description
1 polymer ?
#
loop_
_entity_poly.entity_id
_entity_poly.type
_entity_poly.pdbx_seq_one_letter_code
_entity_poly.pdbx_strand_id
1 'polypeptide(L)'
;MRITGVRIYGFGCWVDQEFSFQTDYQVIVGDNESGKTTLLAFIYSVLFGFADGHQKYRQYLPRKSSKYGGEVCLVADSDQWLVRRTKTGTKQELTVLKNQQEVSLEQYQALLSPMTAKLFMLTNYLDRNTVDQVLKLTDEQLMERIMAIGAVGAQDWLPLAKQFRHRAQEIYRPQGRKPPLNLLLKESINLKKQFQIVQDQKQQFQQLAQQLTELDVQRTALAKKTSQQETNERQQQKLLQKWPDYQEWRQLQSQNSEKVVLDTDWDQFNRLQERIRTLHQQEQNLQVKLASAKELPEELLKFQERQDRWQELLQDWEKLNYQQTQQIQGQQQLHQLQEQQRVLVEQEPYLRQRQQPLTKAAFQEWQQLQNHPRNRSQEQAPPASGWLWGGLGLLVLGLGASFMTQNWWLLIIAFLGIGLGAYSWSLTKGAKSAALQLPADSEEKFQQRYQLTGLATDRVNSWQLAAQQWTELAREIAKVEQEKENYQQQLQNWQEQVQVLLPKTIAPSQFKNYYQTCQQKLLAWQQEQAQQQQLSQQLAQQQRELLRQETALKELLQRYGVLTAADLRQLRDKNQQQQEYKQRLAVLTATLQPDLKSLQAVSQVRTIQDQLRLQQQQLKSSRKQQEKLRQQETNLLAQQQRLANDRQYQDLQQKIENNKTEIEIDFGNWLSFQLAADWIQETLNQASSNRLPHLLTRAQVFFEELTAGHYQKLQFRKGQLTVLTTDGIWFAVAELSRGTMVQLFLALNLAFVLEVADLTTLPLLLDDVLVDFDESRRQIISRLLPQIASTTQVIYASTSGADFPATHVLQLKGGKTL
;
A
#
# COMPACT_ATOMS: atom_id res chain seq x y z
N MET A 1 -49.50 -74.54 73.16
CA MET A 1 -48.30 -75.25 73.67
C MET A 1 -48.26 -75.13 75.20
N ARG A 2 -47.85 -76.19 75.90
CA ARG A 2 -47.63 -76.23 77.36
C ARG A 2 -46.32 -76.94 77.67
N ILE A 3 -45.45 -76.36 78.49
CA ILE A 3 -44.26 -77.02 79.04
C ILE A 3 -44.71 -78.02 80.10
N THR A 4 -44.21 -79.25 80.03
CA THR A 4 -44.46 -80.32 81.00
C THR A 4 -43.22 -80.72 81.80
N GLY A 5 -42.03 -80.45 81.28
CA GLY A 5 -40.77 -80.77 81.95
C GLY A 5 -39.58 -79.99 81.39
N VAL A 6 -38.55 -79.82 82.22
CA VAL A 6 -37.29 -79.14 81.90
C VAL A 6 -36.15 -79.94 82.50
N ARG A 7 -35.15 -80.29 81.69
CA ARG A 7 -33.96 -81.04 82.12
C ARG A 7 -32.69 -80.29 81.74
N ILE A 8 -31.93 -79.83 82.73
CA ILE A 8 -30.77 -78.95 82.54
C ILE A 8 -29.49 -79.76 82.74
N TYR A 9 -28.71 -79.94 81.67
CA TYR A 9 -27.38 -80.56 81.75
C TYR A 9 -26.35 -79.59 82.35
N GLY A 10 -26.47 -78.30 82.00
CA GLY A 10 -25.70 -77.22 82.61
C GLY A 10 -26.17 -75.85 82.10
N PHE A 11 -26.64 -74.99 83.01
CA PHE A 11 -27.03 -73.61 82.71
C PHE A 11 -27.00 -72.75 83.99
N GLY A 12 -26.08 -71.79 84.05
CA GLY A 12 -25.87 -70.90 85.19
C GLY A 12 -25.54 -71.66 86.48
N CYS A 13 -26.45 -71.63 87.45
CA CYS A 13 -26.37 -72.36 88.71
C CYS A 13 -26.82 -73.83 88.61
N TRP A 14 -27.59 -74.20 87.59
CA TRP A 14 -28.18 -75.53 87.45
C TRP A 14 -27.25 -76.49 86.68
N VAL A 15 -27.04 -77.68 87.22
CA VAL A 15 -26.25 -78.78 86.62
C VAL A 15 -26.94 -80.11 86.91
N ASP A 16 -27.15 -80.91 85.85
CA ASP A 16 -27.87 -82.20 85.88
C ASP A 16 -29.12 -82.19 86.79
N GLN A 17 -29.98 -81.18 86.61
CA GLN A 17 -31.27 -81.00 87.33
C GLN A 17 -32.47 -81.25 86.43
N GLU A 18 -33.61 -81.58 87.04
CA GLU A 18 -34.88 -81.81 86.33
C GLU A 18 -36.05 -81.19 87.11
N PHE A 19 -36.98 -80.55 86.39
CA PHE A 19 -38.14 -79.84 86.91
C PHE A 19 -39.39 -80.24 86.13
N SER A 20 -40.45 -80.64 86.82
CA SER A 20 -41.73 -81.03 86.20
C SER A 20 -42.79 -79.96 86.41
N PHE A 21 -43.56 -79.66 85.35
CA PHE A 21 -44.63 -78.67 85.34
C PHE A 21 -45.96 -79.40 85.20
N GLN A 22 -46.75 -79.43 86.27
CA GLN A 22 -47.94 -80.28 86.38
C GLN A 22 -49.25 -79.50 86.18
N THR A 23 -49.20 -78.16 86.32
CA THR A 23 -50.34 -77.27 86.32
C THR A 23 -50.27 -76.22 85.21
N ASP A 24 -51.42 -75.66 84.83
CA ASP A 24 -51.51 -74.66 83.75
C ASP A 24 -51.07 -73.25 84.20
N TYR A 25 -50.99 -72.99 85.50
CA TYR A 25 -50.05 -72.02 86.05
C TYR A 25 -49.16 -72.67 87.11
N GLN A 26 -47.84 -72.47 87.04
CA GLN A 26 -46.88 -72.99 88.01
C GLN A 26 -46.10 -71.82 88.63
N VAL A 27 -46.07 -71.74 89.96
CA VAL A 27 -45.35 -70.70 90.70
C VAL A 27 -44.04 -71.29 91.23
N ILE A 28 -42.92 -70.85 90.67
CA ILE A 28 -41.57 -71.22 91.07
C ILE A 28 -41.18 -70.34 92.26
N VAL A 29 -41.11 -70.92 93.45
CA VAL A 29 -40.86 -70.19 94.71
C VAL A 29 -39.46 -70.49 95.23
N GLY A 30 -38.75 -69.45 95.64
CA GLY A 30 -37.43 -69.58 96.26
C GLY A 30 -36.82 -68.22 96.59
N ASP A 31 -35.84 -68.24 97.49
CA ASP A 31 -35.10 -67.06 97.93
C ASP A 31 -34.41 -66.33 96.76
N ASN A 32 -33.81 -65.18 97.05
CA ASN A 32 -32.88 -64.56 96.12
C ASN A 32 -31.70 -65.53 95.84
N GLU A 33 -31.11 -65.42 94.64
CA GLU A 33 -30.03 -66.30 94.15
C GLU A 33 -30.39 -67.79 93.96
N SER A 34 -31.57 -68.27 94.39
CA SER A 34 -32.03 -69.67 94.28
C SER A 34 -32.18 -70.23 92.86
N GLY A 35 -31.96 -69.42 91.81
CA GLY A 35 -31.92 -69.85 90.41
C GLY A 35 -33.22 -69.69 89.62
N LYS A 36 -34.23 -68.97 90.15
CA LYS A 36 -35.53 -68.72 89.49
C LYS A 36 -35.39 -68.17 88.06
N THR A 37 -34.82 -66.98 87.92
CA THR A 37 -34.48 -66.31 86.64
C THR A 37 -33.66 -67.22 85.73
N THR A 38 -32.71 -67.98 86.27
CA THR A 38 -31.87 -68.91 85.51
C THR A 38 -32.69 -70.05 84.87
N LEU A 39 -33.77 -70.51 85.52
CA LEU A 39 -34.68 -71.53 84.99
C LEU A 39 -35.60 -70.96 83.89
N LEU A 40 -36.12 -69.73 84.05
CA LEU A 40 -36.91 -69.07 83.00
C LEU A 40 -36.04 -68.72 81.78
N ALA A 41 -34.84 -68.20 82.00
CA ALA A 41 -33.86 -67.91 80.94
C ALA A 41 -33.37 -69.19 80.23
N PHE A 42 -33.32 -70.34 80.92
CA PHE A 42 -33.05 -71.64 80.28
C PHE A 42 -34.16 -72.01 79.30
N ILE A 43 -35.43 -71.94 79.71
CA ILE A 43 -36.59 -72.27 78.88
C ILE A 43 -36.57 -71.42 77.61
N TYR A 44 -36.42 -70.10 77.74
CA TYR A 44 -36.25 -69.18 76.61
C TYR A 44 -35.08 -69.60 75.69
N SER A 45 -33.91 -69.91 76.28
CA SER A 45 -32.70 -70.24 75.52
C SER A 45 -32.79 -71.57 74.77
N VAL A 46 -33.49 -72.57 75.31
CA VAL A 46 -33.74 -73.83 74.59
C VAL A 46 -34.76 -73.61 73.47
N LEU A 47 -35.83 -72.84 73.69
CA LEU A 47 -36.79 -72.54 72.64
C LEU A 47 -36.14 -71.75 71.48
N PHE A 48 -35.52 -70.61 71.76
CA PHE A 48 -35.12 -69.64 70.74
C PHE A 48 -33.62 -69.60 70.40
N GLY A 49 -32.75 -70.14 71.25
CA GLY A 49 -31.29 -70.17 71.06
C GLY A 49 -30.51 -69.50 72.20
N PHE A 50 -29.25 -69.89 72.37
CA PHE A 50 -28.37 -69.29 73.39
C PHE A 50 -27.85 -67.92 72.97
N ALA A 51 -27.61 -67.05 73.96
CA ALA A 51 -26.98 -65.76 73.75
C ALA A 51 -25.58 -65.85 73.09
N ASP A 52 -25.23 -64.80 72.36
CA ASP A 52 -23.99 -64.65 71.63
C ASP A 52 -22.87 -64.02 72.48
N GLY A 53 -21.71 -63.74 71.86
CA GLY A 53 -20.58 -63.09 72.53
C GLY A 53 -20.85 -61.66 72.99
N HIS A 54 -21.75 -60.94 72.33
CA HIS A 54 -22.08 -59.55 72.64
C HIS A 54 -23.03 -59.46 73.85
N GLN A 55 -23.96 -60.42 73.98
CA GLN A 55 -24.89 -60.53 75.10
C GLN A 55 -24.30 -61.30 76.30
N LYS A 56 -23.07 -60.98 76.71
CA LYS A 56 -22.28 -61.68 77.76
C LYS A 56 -23.08 -62.04 79.03
N TYR A 57 -23.93 -61.14 79.52
CA TYR A 57 -24.72 -61.35 80.74
C TYR A 57 -25.92 -62.31 80.58
N ARG A 58 -26.35 -62.61 79.34
CA ARG A 58 -27.44 -63.55 79.02
C ARG A 58 -26.94 -64.96 78.64
N GLN A 59 -25.64 -65.21 78.73
CA GLN A 59 -25.06 -66.52 78.35
C GLN A 59 -25.28 -67.61 79.40
N TYR A 60 -25.38 -67.27 80.70
CA TYR A 60 -25.52 -68.23 81.81
C TYR A 60 -24.59 -69.45 81.68
N LEU A 61 -23.30 -69.24 81.40
CA LEU A 61 -22.33 -70.34 81.28
C LEU A 61 -22.14 -71.03 82.65
N PRO A 62 -22.34 -72.36 82.76
CA PRO A 62 -22.24 -73.08 84.02
C PRO A 62 -20.79 -73.14 84.50
N ARG A 63 -20.56 -72.89 85.79
CA ARG A 63 -19.22 -72.96 86.40
C ARG A 63 -18.81 -74.36 86.88
N LYS A 64 -19.79 -75.26 87.06
CA LYS A 64 -19.60 -76.60 87.67
C LYS A 64 -19.84 -77.77 86.69
N SER A 65 -19.95 -77.51 85.39
CA SER A 65 -20.17 -78.52 84.35
C SER A 65 -19.50 -78.13 83.03
N SER A 66 -18.99 -79.11 82.29
CA SER A 66 -18.55 -78.95 80.90
C SER A 66 -19.70 -79.11 79.89
N LYS A 67 -20.86 -79.64 80.32
CA LYS A 67 -22.09 -79.66 79.53
C LYS A 67 -22.74 -78.28 79.58
N TYR A 68 -23.25 -77.79 78.46
CA TYR A 68 -24.04 -76.55 78.41
C TYR A 68 -25.30 -76.74 77.54
N GLY A 69 -26.46 -76.40 78.10
CA GLY A 69 -27.78 -76.66 77.53
C GLY A 69 -28.55 -77.79 78.22
N GLY A 70 -29.50 -78.37 77.51
CA GLY A 70 -30.42 -79.41 78.01
C GLY A 70 -31.67 -79.58 77.15
N GLU A 71 -32.78 -79.96 77.78
CA GLU A 71 -34.05 -80.36 77.15
C GLU A 71 -35.25 -79.61 77.75
N VAL A 72 -36.23 -79.28 76.91
CA VAL A 72 -37.57 -78.84 77.33
C VAL A 72 -38.61 -79.77 76.70
N CYS A 73 -39.45 -80.36 77.54
CA CYS A 73 -40.58 -81.20 77.15
C CYS A 73 -41.85 -80.35 77.08
N LEU A 74 -42.57 -80.48 75.97
CA LEU A 74 -43.71 -79.66 75.59
C LEU A 74 -44.87 -80.55 75.13
N VAL A 75 -46.09 -80.04 75.22
CA VAL A 75 -47.28 -80.59 74.55
C VAL A 75 -47.90 -79.50 73.69
N ALA A 76 -48.20 -79.81 72.44
CA ALA A 76 -48.89 -78.92 71.50
C ALA A 76 -49.75 -79.77 70.57
N ASP A 77 -51.00 -79.38 70.36
CA ASP A 77 -51.96 -80.04 69.47
C ASP A 77 -52.14 -81.54 69.78
N SER A 78 -52.13 -81.87 71.08
CA SER A 78 -52.09 -83.23 71.66
C SER A 78 -50.81 -84.04 71.43
N ASP A 79 -49.90 -83.59 70.56
CA ASP A 79 -48.60 -84.20 70.34
C ASP A 79 -47.60 -83.88 71.47
N GLN A 80 -46.73 -84.83 71.79
CA GLN A 80 -45.60 -84.64 72.69
C GLN A 80 -44.37 -84.18 71.91
N TRP A 81 -43.72 -83.11 72.37
CA TRP A 81 -42.51 -82.58 71.76
C TRP A 81 -41.36 -82.52 72.78
N LEU A 82 -40.15 -82.80 72.33
CA LEU A 82 -38.91 -82.64 73.11
C LEU A 82 -37.95 -81.77 72.31
N VAL A 83 -37.64 -80.58 72.83
CA VAL A 83 -36.66 -79.66 72.25
C VAL A 83 -35.36 -79.82 73.03
N ARG A 84 -34.35 -80.47 72.44
CA ARG A 84 -33.00 -80.56 72.99
C ARG A 84 -32.14 -79.49 72.34
N ARG A 85 -31.50 -78.64 73.15
CA ARG A 85 -30.51 -77.68 72.66
C ARG A 85 -29.26 -77.70 73.53
N THR A 86 -28.11 -77.89 72.88
CA THR A 86 -26.78 -77.93 73.50
C THR A 86 -25.84 -76.99 72.77
N LYS A 87 -24.73 -76.60 73.41
CA LYS A 87 -23.68 -75.82 72.74
C LYS A 87 -22.29 -76.18 73.30
N THR A 88 -21.38 -76.49 72.39
CA THR A 88 -20.01 -76.92 72.69
C THR A 88 -19.05 -75.93 72.03
N GLY A 89 -18.39 -75.11 72.84
CA GLY A 89 -17.63 -73.95 72.35
C GLY A 89 -18.53 -72.96 71.63
N THR A 90 -18.26 -72.69 70.35
CA THR A 90 -19.09 -71.82 69.50
C THR A 90 -20.26 -72.55 68.83
N LYS A 91 -20.17 -73.87 68.59
CA LYS A 91 -21.20 -74.63 67.87
C LYS A 91 -22.41 -74.89 68.78
N GLN A 92 -23.58 -74.48 68.32
CA GLN A 92 -24.88 -74.78 68.94
C GLN A 92 -25.58 -75.87 68.13
N GLU A 93 -26.17 -76.84 68.82
CA GLU A 93 -26.88 -77.97 68.23
C GLU A 93 -28.34 -77.97 68.73
N LEU A 94 -29.25 -78.39 67.85
CA LEU A 94 -30.69 -78.45 68.10
C LEU A 94 -31.20 -79.77 67.53
N THR A 95 -31.84 -80.57 68.39
CA THR A 95 -32.61 -81.76 68.02
C THR A 95 -34.01 -81.57 68.53
N VAL A 96 -35.01 -81.72 67.66
CA VAL A 96 -36.42 -81.60 68.02
C VAL A 96 -37.10 -82.92 67.70
N LEU A 97 -37.73 -83.52 68.70
CA LEU A 97 -38.53 -84.73 68.54
C LEU A 97 -40.01 -84.38 68.66
N LYS A 98 -40.84 -84.94 67.79
CA LYS A 98 -42.30 -84.97 67.88
C LYS A 98 -42.73 -86.43 67.98
N ASN A 99 -43.45 -86.80 69.05
CA ASN A 99 -43.84 -88.18 69.37
C ASN A 99 -42.66 -89.18 69.22
N GLN A 100 -41.49 -88.80 69.75
CA GLN A 100 -40.22 -89.53 69.69
C GLN A 100 -39.53 -89.62 68.31
N GLN A 101 -40.08 -89.02 67.25
CA GLN A 101 -39.48 -88.94 65.91
C GLN A 101 -38.85 -87.56 65.64
N GLU A 102 -37.69 -87.49 64.99
CA GLU A 102 -37.02 -86.21 64.70
C GLU A 102 -37.72 -85.44 63.56
N VAL A 103 -37.84 -84.12 63.71
CA VAL A 103 -38.56 -83.21 62.78
C VAL A 103 -37.67 -82.13 62.20
N SER A 104 -38.07 -81.55 61.07
CA SER A 104 -37.28 -80.51 60.39
C SER A 104 -37.26 -79.18 61.14
N LEU A 105 -36.25 -78.36 60.88
CA LEU A 105 -36.18 -76.99 61.41
C LEU A 105 -37.40 -76.15 60.98
N GLU A 106 -37.92 -76.36 59.78
CA GLU A 106 -39.12 -75.68 59.26
C GLU A 106 -40.37 -76.08 60.04
N GLN A 107 -40.53 -77.37 60.38
CA GLN A 107 -41.63 -77.87 61.21
C GLN A 107 -41.55 -77.31 62.64
N TYR A 108 -40.35 -77.17 63.20
CA TYR A 108 -40.15 -76.52 64.49
C TYR A 108 -40.40 -75.00 64.45
N GLN A 109 -40.01 -74.32 63.37
CA GLN A 109 -40.30 -72.91 63.18
C GLN A 109 -41.80 -72.66 62.96
N ALA A 110 -42.50 -73.55 62.25
CA ALA A 110 -43.96 -73.49 62.09
C ALA A 110 -44.70 -73.60 63.43
N LEU A 111 -44.24 -74.47 64.35
CA LEU A 111 -44.77 -74.60 65.71
C LEU A 111 -44.64 -73.32 66.55
N LEU A 112 -43.59 -72.52 66.32
CA LEU A 112 -43.39 -71.23 66.99
C LEU A 112 -44.05 -70.05 66.27
N SER A 113 -44.26 -70.15 64.95
CA SER A 113 -44.80 -69.07 64.11
C SER A 113 -46.16 -68.56 64.62
N PRO A 114 -46.45 -67.24 64.58
CA PRO A 114 -45.60 -66.14 64.12
C PRO A 114 -44.60 -65.61 65.18
N MET A 115 -44.40 -66.30 66.30
CA MET A 115 -43.57 -65.81 67.41
C MET A 115 -42.07 -65.91 67.09
N THR A 116 -41.46 -64.77 66.81
CA THR A 116 -40.00 -64.64 66.80
C THR A 116 -39.45 -64.53 68.22
N ALA A 117 -38.16 -64.86 68.42
CA ALA A 117 -37.46 -64.67 69.69
C ALA A 117 -37.58 -63.23 70.24
N LYS A 118 -37.55 -62.24 69.33
CA LYS A 118 -37.74 -60.82 69.64
C LYS A 118 -39.17 -60.52 70.08
N LEU A 119 -40.19 -61.08 69.41
CA LEU A 119 -41.58 -60.89 69.84
C LEU A 119 -41.82 -61.55 71.21
N PHE A 120 -41.35 -62.78 71.42
CA PHE A 120 -41.47 -63.48 72.70
C PHE A 120 -40.84 -62.66 73.85
N MET A 121 -39.64 -62.10 73.66
CA MET A 121 -38.98 -61.21 74.63
C MET A 121 -39.68 -59.85 74.83
N LEU A 122 -40.63 -59.47 73.98
CA LEU A 122 -41.40 -58.23 74.11
C LEU A 122 -42.77 -58.45 74.80
N THR A 123 -43.23 -59.70 74.93
CA THR A 123 -44.62 -60.04 75.27
C THR A 123 -44.79 -61.24 76.23
N ASN A 124 -44.11 -62.35 75.97
CA ASN A 124 -44.26 -63.63 76.68
C ASN A 124 -43.15 -63.90 77.69
N TYR A 125 -42.03 -63.18 77.63
CA TYR A 125 -41.04 -63.09 78.72
C TYR A 125 -41.16 -61.70 79.36
N LEU A 126 -41.72 -61.62 80.56
CA LEU A 126 -41.82 -60.38 81.32
C LEU A 126 -40.86 -60.43 82.51
N ASP A 127 -39.96 -59.46 82.57
CA ASP A 127 -39.02 -59.25 83.67
C ASP A 127 -38.91 -57.77 84.03
N ARG A 128 -38.22 -57.48 85.14
CA ARG A 128 -38.00 -56.10 85.60
C ARG A 128 -37.27 -55.22 84.56
N ASN A 129 -36.36 -55.79 83.76
CA ASN A 129 -35.66 -55.04 82.72
C ASN A 129 -36.59 -54.62 81.57
N THR A 130 -37.50 -55.49 81.17
CA THR A 130 -38.49 -55.21 80.12
C THR A 130 -39.45 -54.11 80.57
N VAL A 131 -39.87 -54.12 81.83
CA VAL A 131 -40.62 -53.01 82.45
C VAL A 131 -39.79 -51.71 82.42
N ASP A 132 -38.56 -51.71 82.94
CA ASP A 132 -37.72 -50.49 83.05
C ASP A 132 -37.20 -49.93 81.72
N GLN A 133 -37.23 -50.71 80.64
CA GLN A 133 -37.03 -50.20 79.27
C GLN A 133 -38.28 -49.50 78.75
N VAL A 134 -39.46 -50.00 79.09
CA VAL A 134 -40.74 -49.47 78.61
C VAL A 134 -41.10 -48.13 79.27
N LEU A 135 -40.67 -47.91 80.52
CA LEU A 135 -40.74 -46.59 81.20
C LEU A 135 -39.97 -45.45 80.50
N LYS A 136 -39.27 -45.72 79.38
CA LYS A 136 -38.39 -44.77 78.67
C LYS A 136 -38.80 -44.53 77.22
N LEU A 137 -39.93 -45.09 76.77
CA LEU A 137 -40.44 -44.92 75.41
C LEU A 137 -41.19 -43.58 75.26
N THR A 138 -41.11 -42.97 74.08
CA THR A 138 -42.02 -41.87 73.70
C THR A 138 -43.42 -42.40 73.35
N ASP A 139 -44.44 -41.53 73.32
CA ASP A 139 -45.80 -41.91 72.88
C ASP A 139 -45.80 -42.52 71.46
N GLU A 140 -44.96 -42.02 70.55
CA GLU A 140 -44.78 -42.57 69.20
C GLU A 140 -44.16 -43.97 69.25
N GLN A 141 -43.10 -44.18 70.04
CA GLN A 141 -42.45 -45.49 70.19
C GLN A 141 -43.34 -46.51 70.91
N LEU A 142 -44.18 -46.05 71.84
CA LEU A 142 -45.21 -46.83 72.52
C LEU A 142 -46.28 -47.25 71.51
N MET A 143 -46.80 -46.32 70.71
CA MET A 143 -47.77 -46.63 69.66
C MET A 143 -47.19 -47.54 68.58
N GLU A 144 -45.94 -47.34 68.17
CA GLU A 144 -45.23 -48.22 67.24
C GLU A 144 -45.02 -49.62 67.81
N ARG A 145 -44.69 -49.75 69.09
CA ARG A 145 -44.64 -51.06 69.77
C ARG A 145 -46.02 -51.71 69.80
N ILE A 146 -47.08 -50.96 70.07
CA ILE A 146 -48.47 -51.45 70.09
C ILE A 146 -48.96 -51.86 68.68
N MET A 147 -48.64 -51.10 67.63
CA MET A 147 -48.92 -51.48 66.23
C MET A 147 -48.08 -52.69 65.77
N ALA A 148 -46.81 -52.75 66.17
CA ALA A 148 -45.90 -53.88 65.96
C ALA A 148 -46.31 -55.18 66.67
N ILE A 149 -47.26 -55.06 67.59
CA ILE A 149 -47.89 -56.11 68.38
C ILE A 149 -49.26 -56.47 67.75
N GLY A 150 -50.01 -55.50 67.22
CA GLY A 150 -51.32 -55.71 66.59
C GLY A 150 -51.29 -56.27 65.16
N ALA A 151 -50.17 -56.21 64.43
CA ALA A 151 -50.05 -56.72 63.06
C ALA A 151 -48.71 -57.46 62.82
N VAL A 152 -48.80 -58.68 62.26
CA VAL A 152 -47.61 -59.52 61.96
C VAL A 152 -46.74 -58.85 60.89
N GLY A 153 -45.43 -58.79 61.12
CA GLY A 153 -44.46 -58.15 60.20
C GLY A 153 -44.35 -56.63 60.30
N ALA A 154 -45.21 -55.97 61.08
CA ALA A 154 -45.21 -54.50 61.22
C ALA A 154 -43.88 -53.92 61.76
N GLN A 155 -43.08 -54.72 62.47
CA GLN A 155 -41.74 -54.34 62.95
C GLN A 155 -40.75 -53.99 61.84
N ASP A 156 -40.93 -54.54 60.63
CA ASP A 156 -40.04 -54.31 59.49
C ASP A 156 -40.66 -53.29 58.50
N TRP A 157 -41.99 -53.25 58.42
CA TRP A 157 -42.72 -52.33 57.54
C TRP A 157 -42.73 -50.88 58.07
N LEU A 158 -42.82 -50.65 59.39
CA LEU A 158 -42.74 -49.30 59.96
C LEU A 158 -41.41 -48.58 59.66
N PRO A 159 -40.22 -49.21 59.84
CA PRO A 159 -38.95 -48.66 59.36
C PRO A 159 -38.92 -48.37 57.86
N LEU A 160 -39.52 -49.23 57.03
CA LEU A 160 -39.54 -49.04 55.57
C LEU A 160 -40.37 -47.81 55.16
N ALA A 161 -41.54 -47.60 55.79
CA ALA A 161 -42.33 -46.38 55.59
C ALA A 161 -41.58 -45.12 56.03
N LYS A 162 -40.85 -45.17 57.17
CA LYS A 162 -39.98 -44.08 57.62
C LYS A 162 -38.85 -43.81 56.62
N GLN A 163 -38.23 -44.84 56.05
CA GLN A 163 -37.19 -44.71 55.02
C GLN A 163 -37.72 -44.08 53.72
N PHE A 164 -38.90 -44.48 53.26
CA PHE A 164 -39.53 -43.89 52.08
C PHE A 164 -39.95 -42.42 52.33
N ARG A 165 -40.53 -42.07 53.49
CA ARG A 165 -40.76 -40.67 53.86
C ARG A 165 -39.47 -39.85 53.91
N HIS A 166 -38.35 -40.42 54.36
CA HIS A 166 -37.05 -39.74 54.31
C HIS A 166 -36.61 -39.46 52.87
N ARG A 167 -36.67 -40.46 51.98
CA ARG A 167 -36.30 -40.30 50.56
C ARG A 167 -37.17 -39.29 49.82
N ALA A 168 -38.48 -39.28 50.07
CA ALA A 168 -39.37 -38.23 49.57
C ALA A 168 -38.89 -36.85 50.05
N GLN A 169 -38.58 -36.70 51.35
CA GLN A 169 -38.05 -35.47 51.91
C GLN A 169 -36.64 -35.08 51.42
N GLU A 170 -35.85 -36.01 50.88
CA GLU A 170 -34.56 -35.67 50.24
C GLU A 170 -34.76 -35.01 48.87
N ILE A 171 -35.83 -35.37 48.14
CA ILE A 171 -36.17 -34.82 46.81
C ILE A 171 -36.97 -33.51 46.91
N TYR A 172 -37.95 -33.43 47.82
CA TYR A 172 -38.81 -32.26 48.00
C TYR A 172 -39.22 -32.02 49.45
N ARG A 173 -39.25 -30.74 49.88
CA ARG A 173 -39.91 -30.31 51.12
C ARG A 173 -40.67 -29.01 50.88
N PRO A 174 -41.88 -28.80 51.44
CA PRO A 174 -42.66 -27.57 51.22
C PRO A 174 -41.94 -26.25 51.52
N GLN A 175 -41.00 -26.25 52.48
CA GLN A 175 -40.15 -25.10 52.82
C GLN A 175 -38.65 -25.36 52.55
N GLY A 176 -38.34 -26.35 51.71
CA GLY A 176 -36.98 -26.76 51.38
C GLY A 176 -36.25 -25.73 50.51
N ARG A 177 -35.01 -25.38 50.89
CA ARG A 177 -34.09 -24.53 50.08
C ARG A 177 -32.99 -25.29 49.34
N LYS A 178 -32.80 -26.57 49.66
CA LYS A 178 -31.76 -27.46 49.13
C LYS A 178 -32.25 -28.69 48.34
N PRO A 179 -33.46 -29.26 48.56
CA PRO A 179 -33.90 -30.42 47.79
C PRO A 179 -33.95 -30.10 46.28
N PRO A 180 -33.60 -31.05 45.40
CA PRO A 180 -33.43 -30.80 43.97
C PRO A 180 -34.72 -30.30 43.31
N LEU A 181 -35.88 -30.92 43.57
CA LEU A 181 -37.16 -30.44 43.01
C LEU A 181 -37.50 -29.00 43.44
N ASN A 182 -37.16 -28.60 44.67
CA ASN A 182 -37.34 -27.21 45.12
C ASN A 182 -36.42 -26.22 44.36
N LEU A 183 -35.21 -26.64 43.98
CA LEU A 183 -34.28 -25.84 43.17
C LEU A 183 -34.76 -25.75 41.73
N LEU A 184 -35.15 -26.88 41.13
CA LEU A 184 -35.64 -26.97 39.75
C LEU A 184 -36.91 -26.14 39.53
N LEU A 185 -37.89 -26.19 40.46
CA LEU A 185 -39.09 -25.36 40.41
C LEU A 185 -38.77 -23.85 40.50
N LYS A 186 -37.77 -23.47 41.31
CA LYS A 186 -37.29 -22.09 41.41
C LYS A 186 -36.58 -21.64 40.13
N GLU A 187 -35.82 -22.53 39.50
CA GLU A 187 -35.17 -22.29 38.22
C GLU A 187 -36.18 -22.16 37.08
N SER A 188 -37.23 -22.98 37.04
CA SER A 188 -38.33 -22.87 36.07
C SER A 188 -38.96 -21.47 36.05
N ILE A 189 -39.21 -20.90 37.24
CA ILE A 189 -39.72 -19.52 37.40
C ILE A 189 -38.72 -18.47 36.89
N ASN A 190 -37.41 -18.72 37.02
CA ASN A 190 -36.36 -17.84 36.55
C ASN A 190 -36.19 -17.91 35.02
N LEU A 191 -36.09 -19.13 34.46
CA LEU A 191 -36.01 -19.39 33.03
C LEU A 191 -37.23 -18.82 32.30
N LYS A 192 -38.44 -19.00 32.83
CA LYS A 192 -39.67 -18.41 32.25
C LYS A 192 -39.65 -16.89 32.21
N LYS A 193 -39.08 -16.22 33.23
CA LYS A 193 -38.90 -14.75 33.23
C LYS A 193 -37.84 -14.31 32.21
N GLN A 194 -36.72 -15.01 32.12
CA GLN A 194 -35.66 -14.71 31.15
C GLN A 194 -36.15 -14.92 29.71
N PHE A 195 -36.89 -16.01 29.46
CA PHE A 195 -37.49 -16.30 28.16
C PHE A 195 -38.51 -15.24 27.75
N GLN A 196 -39.38 -14.77 28.66
CA GLN A 196 -40.29 -13.66 28.35
C GLN A 196 -39.53 -12.41 27.91
N ILE A 197 -38.47 -12.01 28.62
CA ILE A 197 -37.65 -10.83 28.26
C ILE A 197 -37.05 -10.98 26.86
N VAL A 198 -36.53 -12.17 26.52
CA VAL A 198 -35.95 -12.44 25.18
C VAL A 198 -37.03 -12.55 24.09
N GLN A 199 -38.23 -13.05 24.42
CA GLN A 199 -39.39 -13.08 23.53
C GLN A 199 -39.90 -11.67 23.21
N ASP A 200 -40.00 -10.80 24.22
CA ASP A 200 -40.39 -9.39 24.07
C ASP A 200 -39.37 -8.64 23.21
N GLN A 201 -38.07 -8.87 23.44
CA GLN A 201 -36.98 -8.34 22.60
C GLN A 201 -37.05 -8.84 21.16
N LYS A 202 -37.43 -10.10 20.92
CA LYS A 202 -37.62 -10.65 19.57
C LYS A 202 -38.81 -10.02 18.85
N GLN A 203 -39.90 -9.71 19.54
CA GLN A 203 -41.01 -8.93 18.97
C GLN A 203 -40.58 -7.50 18.64
N GLN A 204 -39.83 -6.83 19.53
CA GLN A 204 -39.27 -5.50 19.25
C GLN A 204 -38.33 -5.52 18.04
N PHE A 205 -37.51 -6.57 17.86
CA PHE A 205 -36.64 -6.72 16.70
C PHE A 205 -37.44 -6.80 15.39
N GLN A 206 -38.55 -7.55 15.38
CA GLN A 206 -39.44 -7.67 14.23
C GLN A 206 -40.12 -6.32 13.89
N GLN A 207 -40.56 -5.57 14.91
CA GLN A 207 -41.12 -4.22 14.73
C GLN A 207 -40.08 -3.23 14.18
N LEU A 208 -38.85 -3.24 14.70
CA LEU A 208 -37.76 -2.40 14.19
C LEU A 208 -37.39 -2.77 12.74
N ALA A 209 -37.38 -4.06 12.38
CA ALA A 209 -37.14 -4.49 11.02
C ALA A 209 -38.23 -3.98 10.05
N GLN A 210 -39.51 -4.01 10.46
CA GLN A 210 -40.61 -3.42 9.68
C GLN A 210 -40.42 -1.91 9.51
N GLN A 211 -40.14 -1.18 10.60
CA GLN A 211 -39.91 0.28 10.55
C GLN A 211 -38.71 0.68 9.68
N LEU A 212 -37.62 -0.09 9.73
CA LEU A 212 -36.46 0.11 8.84
C LEU A 212 -36.83 -0.12 7.37
N THR A 213 -37.67 -1.13 7.08
CA THR A 213 -38.15 -1.41 5.71
C THR A 213 -39.03 -0.27 5.18
N GLU A 214 -39.98 0.22 5.98
CA GLU A 214 -40.81 1.40 5.63
C GLU A 214 -39.96 2.66 5.41
N LEU A 215 -38.92 2.84 6.23
CA LEU A 215 -38.05 4.02 6.18
C LEU A 215 -37.10 3.99 4.98
N ASP A 216 -36.66 2.82 4.51
CA ASP A 216 -35.93 2.71 3.23
C ASP A 216 -36.83 3.02 2.02
N VAL A 217 -38.09 2.58 2.03
CA VAL A 217 -39.08 2.98 0.99
C VAL A 217 -39.26 4.51 0.98
N GLN A 218 -39.30 5.16 2.15
CA GLN A 218 -39.33 6.62 2.24
C GLN A 218 -38.02 7.27 1.75
N ARG A 219 -36.85 6.72 2.10
CA ARG A 219 -35.54 7.22 1.67
C ARG A 219 -35.35 7.12 0.17
N THR A 220 -35.68 5.98 -0.44
CA THR A 220 -35.53 5.73 -1.89
C THR A 220 -36.47 6.62 -2.70
N ALA A 221 -37.74 6.76 -2.29
CA ALA A 221 -38.70 7.69 -2.90
C ALA A 221 -38.21 9.15 -2.81
N LEU A 222 -37.72 9.57 -1.63
CA LEU A 222 -37.19 10.92 -1.44
C LEU A 222 -35.89 11.15 -2.22
N ALA A 223 -34.99 10.17 -2.31
CA ALA A 223 -33.76 10.27 -3.10
C ALA A 223 -34.06 10.45 -4.60
N LYS A 224 -35.05 9.72 -5.14
CA LYS A 224 -35.55 9.90 -6.52
C LYS A 224 -36.09 11.32 -6.73
N LYS A 225 -36.83 11.86 -5.76
CA LYS A 225 -37.32 13.25 -5.79
C LYS A 225 -36.18 14.28 -5.74
N THR A 226 -35.20 14.13 -4.84
CA THR A 226 -34.03 15.01 -4.76
C THR A 226 -33.24 14.99 -6.07
N SER A 227 -32.99 13.81 -6.65
CA SER A 227 -32.26 13.66 -7.92
C SER A 227 -32.95 14.38 -9.09
N GLN A 228 -34.27 14.29 -9.19
CA GLN A 228 -35.03 15.08 -10.16
C GLN A 228 -34.90 16.59 -9.92
N GLN A 229 -34.95 17.03 -8.66
CA GLN A 229 -34.77 18.44 -8.31
C GLN A 229 -33.35 18.95 -8.62
N GLU A 230 -32.29 18.14 -8.42
CA GLU A 230 -30.93 18.48 -8.85
C GLU A 230 -30.80 18.58 -10.37
N THR A 231 -31.48 17.69 -11.11
CA THR A 231 -31.50 17.74 -12.57
C THR A 231 -32.16 19.04 -13.06
N ASN A 232 -33.30 19.39 -12.47
CA ASN A 232 -34.01 20.63 -12.76
C ASN A 232 -33.18 21.88 -12.38
N GLU A 233 -32.52 21.86 -11.21
CA GLU A 233 -31.72 22.98 -10.71
C GLU A 233 -30.49 23.24 -11.59
N ARG A 234 -29.76 22.19 -11.99
CA ARG A 234 -28.67 22.27 -12.98
C ARG A 234 -29.15 22.76 -14.35
N GLN A 235 -30.34 22.34 -14.81
CA GLN A 235 -30.92 22.83 -16.06
C GLN A 235 -31.20 24.34 -15.98
N GLN A 236 -31.76 24.83 -14.88
CA GLN A 236 -32.01 26.26 -14.68
C GLN A 236 -30.71 27.07 -14.55
N GLN A 237 -29.68 26.55 -13.87
CA GLN A 237 -28.35 27.17 -13.85
C GLN A 237 -27.76 27.28 -15.26
N LYS A 238 -27.83 26.21 -16.06
CA LYS A 238 -27.32 26.17 -17.45
C LYS A 238 -28.03 27.19 -18.35
N LEU A 239 -29.36 27.32 -18.22
CA LEU A 239 -30.14 28.32 -18.96
C LEU A 239 -29.80 29.75 -18.50
N LEU A 240 -29.56 29.97 -17.21
CA LEU A 240 -29.16 31.27 -16.67
C LEU A 240 -27.76 31.68 -17.15
N GLN A 241 -26.80 30.74 -17.19
CA GLN A 241 -25.45 30.97 -17.72
C GLN A 241 -25.46 31.29 -19.23
N LYS A 242 -26.34 30.64 -20.01
CA LYS A 242 -26.48 30.88 -21.46
C LYS A 242 -27.38 32.06 -21.82
N TRP A 243 -27.99 32.74 -20.85
CA TRP A 243 -28.90 33.86 -21.13
C TRP A 243 -28.20 35.07 -21.80
N PRO A 244 -26.97 35.50 -21.40
CA PRO A 244 -26.28 36.61 -22.07
C PRO A 244 -25.96 36.28 -23.54
N ASP A 245 -25.43 35.08 -23.80
CA ASP A 245 -25.14 34.58 -25.15
C ASP A 245 -26.41 34.58 -26.03
N TYR A 246 -27.57 34.22 -25.47
CA TYR A 246 -28.85 34.25 -26.16
C TYR A 246 -29.35 35.68 -26.46
N GLN A 247 -29.09 36.64 -25.58
CA GLN A 247 -29.38 38.05 -25.85
C GLN A 247 -28.48 38.61 -26.97
N GLU A 248 -27.18 38.28 -26.96
CA GLU A 248 -26.24 38.65 -28.02
C GLU A 248 -26.64 38.01 -29.37
N TRP A 249 -26.93 36.71 -29.37
CA TRP A 249 -27.41 35.98 -30.55
C TRP A 249 -28.66 36.62 -31.17
N ARG A 250 -29.65 36.96 -30.32
CA ARG A 250 -30.90 37.60 -30.77
C ARG A 250 -30.68 39.01 -31.33
N GLN A 251 -29.67 39.74 -30.87
CA GLN A 251 -29.29 41.05 -31.43
C GLN A 251 -28.59 40.89 -32.79
N LEU A 252 -27.59 40.00 -32.87
CA LEU A 252 -26.83 39.74 -34.09
C LEU A 252 -27.67 39.13 -35.22
N GLN A 253 -28.75 38.41 -34.92
CA GLN A 253 -29.62 37.78 -35.92
C GLN A 253 -30.39 38.77 -36.82
N SER A 254 -30.41 40.06 -36.50
CA SER A 254 -31.21 41.09 -37.20
C SER A 254 -30.46 41.87 -38.29
N GLN A 255 -29.17 41.60 -38.53
CA GLN A 255 -28.38 42.27 -39.56
C GLN A 255 -28.30 41.45 -40.84
N ASN A 256 -28.72 42.03 -41.97
CA ASN A 256 -28.74 41.39 -43.27
C ASN A 256 -27.52 41.82 -44.11
N SER A 257 -26.99 40.94 -44.98
CA SER A 257 -25.63 41.12 -45.54
C SER A 257 -25.56 41.65 -46.98
N GLU A 258 -24.46 42.35 -47.29
CA GLU A 258 -24.12 42.83 -48.65
C GLU A 258 -22.81 42.19 -49.20
N LYS A 259 -22.29 42.72 -50.32
CA LYS A 259 -21.26 42.10 -51.17
C LYS A 259 -19.84 42.15 -50.59
N VAL A 260 -19.15 41.01 -50.68
CA VAL A 260 -17.80 40.75 -50.19
C VAL A 260 -16.71 41.07 -51.23
N VAL A 261 -15.59 41.65 -50.79
CA VAL A 261 -14.35 41.82 -51.57
C VAL A 261 -13.45 40.60 -51.39
N LEU A 262 -12.87 40.08 -52.48
CA LEU A 262 -11.99 38.90 -52.44
C LEU A 262 -10.55 39.27 -52.06
N ASP A 263 -9.93 38.50 -51.16
CA ASP A 263 -8.55 38.73 -50.70
C ASP A 263 -7.51 38.69 -51.84
N THR A 264 -7.71 37.85 -52.86
CA THR A 264 -6.81 37.76 -54.03
C THR A 264 -6.66 39.08 -54.76
N ASP A 265 -7.74 39.84 -54.87
CA ASP A 265 -7.79 41.12 -55.57
C ASP A 265 -7.20 42.24 -54.69
N TRP A 266 -7.30 42.10 -53.36
CA TRP A 266 -6.64 42.99 -52.40
C TRP A 266 -5.11 42.87 -52.46
N ASP A 267 -4.57 41.66 -52.53
CA ASP A 267 -3.13 41.44 -52.71
C ASP A 267 -2.66 41.92 -54.09
N GLN A 268 -3.49 41.85 -55.13
CA GLN A 268 -3.19 42.45 -56.44
C GLN A 268 -3.14 43.99 -56.35
N PHE A 269 -4.08 44.62 -55.65
CA PHE A 269 -4.14 46.07 -55.46
C PHE A 269 -2.88 46.63 -54.79
N ASN A 270 -2.44 46.01 -53.68
CA ASN A 270 -1.25 46.47 -52.94
C ASN A 270 0.03 46.39 -53.80
N ARG A 271 0.19 45.30 -54.57
CA ARG A 271 1.34 45.11 -55.47
C ARG A 271 1.39 46.14 -56.60
N LEU A 272 0.23 46.53 -57.15
CA LEU A 272 0.15 47.55 -58.19
C LEU A 272 0.50 48.95 -57.66
N GLN A 273 0.01 49.32 -56.47
CA GLN A 273 0.30 50.63 -55.86
C GLN A 273 1.80 50.88 -55.68
N GLU A 274 2.55 49.93 -55.10
CA GLU A 274 3.99 50.11 -54.90
C GLU A 274 4.78 50.05 -56.22
N ARG A 275 4.39 49.22 -57.20
CA ARG A 275 5.10 49.19 -58.49
C ARG A 275 5.01 50.53 -59.23
N ILE A 276 3.82 51.13 -59.29
CA ILE A 276 3.60 52.48 -59.88
C ILE A 276 4.49 53.52 -59.20
N ARG A 277 4.51 53.52 -57.86
CA ARG A 277 5.34 54.44 -57.06
C ARG A 277 6.84 54.33 -57.38
N THR A 278 7.37 53.10 -57.50
CA THR A 278 8.79 52.90 -57.84
C THR A 278 9.16 53.37 -59.23
N LEU A 279 8.23 53.28 -60.21
CA LEU A 279 8.49 53.68 -61.59
C LEU A 279 8.50 55.20 -61.77
N HIS A 280 7.54 55.93 -61.17
CA HIS A 280 7.55 57.41 -61.14
C HIS A 280 8.87 57.99 -60.62
N GLN A 281 9.42 57.43 -59.54
CA GLN A 281 10.67 57.89 -58.96
C GLN A 281 11.89 57.63 -59.86
N GLN A 282 11.88 56.57 -60.67
CA GLN A 282 12.98 56.26 -61.58
C GLN A 282 12.93 57.14 -62.85
N GLU A 283 11.72 57.43 -63.36
CA GLU A 283 11.53 58.30 -64.52
C GLU A 283 12.11 59.72 -64.30
N GLN A 284 11.77 60.36 -63.17
CA GLN A 284 12.27 61.70 -62.82
C GLN A 284 13.81 61.76 -62.79
N ASN A 285 14.45 60.71 -62.27
CA ASN A 285 15.92 60.61 -62.19
C ASN A 285 16.61 60.42 -63.56
N LEU A 286 15.88 60.00 -64.59
CA LEU A 286 16.38 59.90 -65.97
C LEU A 286 16.17 61.21 -66.73
N GLN A 287 15.03 61.89 -66.56
CA GLN A 287 14.75 63.18 -67.20
C GLN A 287 15.80 64.25 -66.86
N VAL A 288 16.20 64.36 -65.59
CA VAL A 288 17.21 65.34 -65.13
C VAL A 288 18.58 65.16 -65.80
N LYS A 289 18.91 63.97 -66.29
CA LYS A 289 20.23 63.65 -66.87
C LYS A 289 20.36 63.96 -68.38
N LEU A 290 19.29 64.36 -69.04
CA LEU A 290 19.24 64.54 -70.50
C LEU A 290 19.36 66.00 -70.98
N ALA A 291 19.39 66.98 -70.06
CA ALA A 291 19.14 68.39 -70.37
C ALA A 291 20.36 69.22 -70.84
N SER A 292 21.48 68.61 -71.25
CA SER A 292 22.76 69.34 -71.45
C SER A 292 23.55 68.92 -72.69
N ALA A 293 23.07 69.27 -73.89
CA ALA A 293 23.75 69.04 -75.17
C ALA A 293 24.46 70.30 -75.73
N LYS A 294 25.48 70.12 -76.58
CA LYS A 294 26.22 71.20 -77.27
C LYS A 294 26.59 70.82 -78.70
N GLU A 295 26.58 71.81 -79.59
CA GLU A 295 26.92 71.70 -81.01
C GLU A 295 28.44 71.64 -81.27
N LEU A 296 28.85 71.22 -82.46
CA LEU A 296 30.26 71.09 -82.86
C LEU A 296 30.87 72.45 -83.26
N PRO A 297 32.01 72.88 -82.67
CA PRO A 297 32.68 74.11 -83.07
C PRO A 297 33.24 74.11 -84.49
N GLU A 298 33.04 75.22 -85.22
CA GLU A 298 33.41 75.40 -86.64
C GLU A 298 34.91 75.19 -86.94
N GLU A 299 35.80 75.46 -85.97
CA GLU A 299 37.25 75.19 -86.07
C GLU A 299 37.54 73.70 -86.33
N LEU A 300 36.79 72.81 -85.68
CA LEU A 300 37.02 71.36 -85.76
C LEU A 300 36.46 70.75 -87.05
N LEU A 301 35.40 71.34 -87.60
CA LEU A 301 34.83 70.95 -88.90
C LEU A 301 35.88 71.13 -90.01
N LYS A 302 36.49 72.32 -90.08
CA LYS A 302 37.53 72.66 -91.09
C LYS A 302 38.84 71.89 -90.89
N PHE A 303 39.11 71.41 -89.68
CA PHE A 303 40.21 70.49 -89.41
C PHE A 303 39.92 69.09 -89.98
N GLN A 304 38.73 68.56 -89.72
CA GLN A 304 38.28 67.24 -90.18
C GLN A 304 38.22 67.15 -91.71
N GLU A 305 37.79 68.21 -92.41
CA GLU A 305 37.72 68.29 -93.88
C GLU A 305 39.08 68.14 -94.60
N ARG A 306 40.22 68.29 -93.90
CA ARG A 306 41.56 68.37 -94.51
C ARG A 306 42.56 67.36 -93.92
N GLN A 307 42.05 66.35 -93.21
CA GLN A 307 42.82 65.49 -92.32
C GLN A 307 44.05 64.83 -92.98
N ASP A 308 43.94 64.33 -94.21
CA ASP A 308 45.03 63.63 -94.91
C ASP A 308 46.23 64.57 -95.19
N ARG A 309 45.93 65.79 -95.65
CA ARG A 309 46.94 66.83 -95.98
C ARG A 309 47.73 67.27 -94.75
N TRP A 310 47.13 67.22 -93.56
CA TRP A 310 47.83 67.47 -92.31
C TRP A 310 48.80 66.33 -91.93
N GLN A 311 48.52 65.08 -92.32
CA GLN A 311 49.39 63.94 -92.03
C GLN A 311 50.63 63.90 -92.93
N GLU A 312 50.51 64.23 -94.22
CA GLU A 312 51.65 64.30 -95.16
C GLU A 312 52.75 65.24 -94.65
N LEU A 313 52.37 66.49 -94.35
CA LEU A 313 53.32 67.53 -93.89
C LEU A 313 53.93 67.24 -92.51
N LEU A 314 53.28 66.41 -91.69
CA LEU A 314 53.83 65.92 -90.41
C LEU A 314 54.95 64.91 -90.64
N GLN A 315 54.82 64.01 -91.62
CA GLN A 315 55.87 63.05 -91.95
C GLN A 315 57.13 63.74 -92.50
N ASP A 316 56.97 64.78 -93.32
CA ASP A 316 58.12 65.54 -93.85
C ASP A 316 58.79 66.42 -92.79
N TRP A 317 58.03 66.94 -91.83
CA TRP A 317 58.60 67.63 -90.68
C TRP A 317 59.54 66.72 -89.86
N GLU A 318 59.14 65.47 -89.62
CA GLU A 318 59.93 64.54 -88.81
C GLU A 318 61.24 64.12 -89.50
N LYS A 319 61.25 64.02 -90.85
CA LYS A 319 62.47 63.81 -91.64
C LYS A 319 63.44 64.99 -91.52
N LEU A 320 62.95 66.23 -91.68
CA LEU A 320 63.77 67.44 -91.61
C LEU A 320 64.34 67.67 -90.21
N ASN A 321 63.52 67.50 -89.17
CA ASN A 321 63.93 67.64 -87.78
C ASN A 321 65.03 66.63 -87.38
N TYR A 322 65.02 65.42 -87.96
CA TYR A 322 66.12 64.47 -87.81
C TYR A 322 67.43 64.96 -88.45
N GLN A 323 67.37 65.43 -89.70
CA GLN A 323 68.55 65.96 -90.42
C GLN A 323 69.17 67.19 -89.72
N GLN A 324 68.35 68.04 -89.09
CA GLN A 324 68.81 69.21 -88.33
C GLN A 324 69.85 68.86 -87.26
N THR A 325 69.71 67.69 -86.63
CA THR A 325 70.62 67.24 -85.55
C THR A 325 72.02 66.90 -86.10
N GLN A 326 72.08 66.28 -87.29
CA GLN A 326 73.35 65.91 -87.95
C GLN A 326 74.17 67.15 -88.34
N GLN A 327 73.50 68.19 -88.84
CA GLN A 327 74.14 69.45 -89.26
C GLN A 327 74.89 70.16 -88.11
N ILE A 328 74.33 70.12 -86.90
CA ILE A 328 74.94 70.72 -85.71
C ILE A 328 76.24 69.98 -85.33
N GLN A 329 76.28 68.65 -85.50
CA GLN A 329 77.48 67.83 -85.25
C GLN A 329 78.55 68.05 -86.33
N GLY A 330 78.17 68.03 -87.62
CA GLY A 330 79.09 68.26 -88.73
C GLY A 330 79.81 69.61 -88.64
N GLN A 331 79.09 70.69 -88.29
CA GLN A 331 79.73 72.01 -88.17
C GLN A 331 80.72 72.11 -86.99
N GLN A 332 80.60 71.28 -85.94
CA GLN A 332 81.62 71.18 -84.89
C GLN A 332 82.86 70.43 -85.40
N GLN A 333 82.67 69.34 -86.14
CA GLN A 333 83.77 68.56 -86.73
C GLN A 333 84.61 69.38 -87.72
N LEU A 334 83.95 70.18 -88.57
CA LEU A 334 84.60 71.11 -89.51
C LEU A 334 85.61 72.05 -88.81
N HIS A 335 85.20 72.66 -87.69
CA HIS A 335 86.05 73.55 -86.92
C HIS A 335 87.23 72.82 -86.24
N GLN A 336 87.03 71.57 -85.80
CA GLN A 336 88.11 70.77 -85.23
C GLN A 336 89.17 70.40 -86.28
N LEU A 337 88.75 70.01 -87.49
CA LEU A 337 89.66 69.66 -88.59
C LEU A 337 90.50 70.86 -89.03
N GLN A 338 89.89 72.05 -89.16
CA GLN A 338 90.59 73.28 -89.52
C GLN A 338 91.66 73.67 -88.49
N GLU A 339 91.36 73.59 -87.19
CA GLU A 339 92.34 73.91 -86.14
C GLU A 339 93.44 72.84 -86.00
N GLN A 340 93.13 71.55 -86.20
CA GLN A 340 94.14 70.49 -86.29
C GLN A 340 95.14 70.75 -87.42
N GLN A 341 94.64 71.17 -88.59
CA GLN A 341 95.49 71.54 -89.73
C GLN A 341 96.46 72.67 -89.35
N ARG A 342 95.95 73.74 -88.74
CA ARG A 342 96.72 74.89 -88.30
C ARG A 342 97.84 74.52 -87.33
N VAL A 343 97.53 73.77 -86.27
CA VAL A 343 98.50 73.34 -85.23
C VAL A 343 99.65 72.55 -85.86
N LEU A 344 99.36 71.73 -86.87
CA LEU A 344 100.37 70.93 -87.58
C LEU A 344 101.47 71.79 -88.22
N VAL A 345 101.08 72.92 -88.82
CA VAL A 345 101.97 73.91 -89.48
C VAL A 345 102.67 74.85 -88.49
N GLU A 346 102.29 74.81 -87.22
CA GLU A 346 103.04 75.44 -86.11
C GLU A 346 104.07 74.46 -85.51
N GLN A 347 103.79 73.15 -85.47
CA GLN A 347 104.71 72.12 -84.94
C GLN A 347 105.86 71.73 -85.89
N GLU A 348 105.60 71.63 -87.20
CA GLU A 348 106.64 71.43 -88.22
C GLU A 348 106.69 72.60 -89.22
N PRO A 349 107.43 73.69 -88.91
CA PRO A 349 107.46 74.91 -89.74
C PRO A 349 107.89 74.68 -91.19
N TYR A 350 108.65 73.62 -91.47
CA TYR A 350 109.08 73.26 -92.82
C TYR A 350 107.92 72.90 -93.76
N LEU A 351 106.75 72.52 -93.21
CA LEU A 351 105.51 72.36 -93.98
C LEU A 351 105.11 73.63 -94.75
N ARG A 352 105.47 74.82 -94.26
CA ARG A 352 105.20 76.09 -94.95
C ARG A 352 105.99 76.23 -96.27
N GLN A 353 107.14 75.55 -96.36
CA GLN A 353 107.95 75.49 -97.59
C GLN A 353 107.57 74.28 -98.45
N ARG A 354 107.28 73.12 -97.82
CA ARG A 354 106.94 71.88 -98.51
C ARG A 354 105.89 71.07 -97.75
N GLN A 355 104.64 71.16 -98.22
CA GLN A 355 103.50 70.38 -97.70
C GLN A 355 103.44 68.94 -98.25
N GLN A 356 104.26 68.59 -99.25
CA GLN A 356 104.23 67.28 -99.90
C GLN A 356 105.27 66.32 -99.30
N PRO A 357 104.85 65.15 -98.76
CA PRO A 357 105.73 64.15 -98.19
C PRO A 357 106.56 63.41 -99.24
N LEU A 358 107.63 62.75 -98.79
CA LEU A 358 108.41 61.77 -99.55
C LEU A 358 107.58 60.54 -99.92
N THR A 359 107.98 59.89 -101.00
CA THR A 359 107.44 58.59 -101.42
C THR A 359 107.90 57.47 -100.46
N LYS A 360 107.07 56.42 -100.32
CA LYS A 360 107.30 55.31 -99.37
C LYS A 360 108.67 54.64 -99.52
N ALA A 361 109.18 54.50 -100.75
CA ALA A 361 110.47 53.87 -101.02
C ALA A 361 111.66 54.66 -100.42
N ALA A 362 111.66 55.99 -100.56
CA ALA A 362 112.70 56.84 -99.96
C ALA A 362 112.67 56.74 -98.42
N PHE A 363 111.48 56.67 -97.83
CA PHE A 363 111.36 56.55 -96.38
C PHE A 363 111.83 55.20 -95.82
N GLN A 364 111.76 54.12 -96.61
CA GLN A 364 112.31 52.81 -96.21
C GLN A 364 113.85 52.77 -96.28
N GLU A 365 114.48 53.45 -97.24
CA GLU A 365 115.94 53.60 -97.34
C GLU A 365 116.51 54.27 -96.07
N TRP A 366 115.77 55.22 -95.48
CA TRP A 366 116.11 55.87 -94.21
C TRP A 366 115.97 54.96 -92.97
N GLN A 367 114.94 54.11 -92.90
CA GLN A 367 114.64 53.34 -91.68
C GLN A 367 115.57 52.14 -91.40
N GLN A 368 116.22 51.56 -92.42
CA GLN A 368 117.06 50.36 -92.22
C GLN A 368 118.33 50.62 -91.42
N LEU A 369 118.74 51.88 -91.30
CA LEU A 369 120.06 52.31 -90.84
C LEU A 369 120.22 52.29 -89.30
N GLN A 370 119.14 52.18 -88.53
CA GLN A 370 119.14 52.47 -87.08
C GLN A 370 119.01 51.26 -86.12
N ASN A 371 118.71 50.04 -86.58
CA ASN A 371 118.21 48.97 -85.69
C ASN A 371 119.19 47.79 -85.45
N HIS A 372 119.91 47.76 -84.30
CA HIS A 372 120.38 46.50 -83.66
C HIS A 372 120.96 46.72 -82.20
N PRO A 373 120.58 45.92 -81.16
CA PRO A 373 120.89 46.22 -79.73
C PRO A 373 121.69 45.15 -78.89
N ARG A 374 122.04 45.44 -77.61
CA ARG A 374 122.84 44.56 -76.70
C ARG A 374 122.61 44.75 -75.16
N ASN A 375 122.32 43.67 -74.40
CA ASN A 375 122.48 43.38 -72.94
C ASN A 375 122.22 44.40 -71.78
N ARG A 376 121.30 44.09 -70.83
CA ARG A 376 121.48 43.97 -69.33
C ARG A 376 120.15 43.70 -68.54
N SER A 377 120.21 43.52 -67.20
CA SER A 377 119.10 43.00 -66.33
C SER A 377 119.21 43.38 -64.82
N GLN A 378 118.09 43.66 -64.11
CA GLN A 378 117.91 43.38 -62.64
C GLN A 378 116.42 43.42 -62.17
N GLU A 379 116.12 43.67 -60.87
CA GLU A 379 115.02 43.03 -60.10
C GLU A 379 113.96 43.91 -59.37
N GLN A 380 112.80 43.28 -59.07
CA GLN A 380 111.79 43.53 -58.01
C GLN A 380 110.86 44.78 -58.00
N ALA A 381 109.77 44.67 -57.21
CA ALA A 381 108.56 45.51 -57.12
C ALA A 381 108.59 46.42 -55.85
N PRO A 382 107.52 47.09 -55.32
CA PRO A 382 106.05 47.09 -55.58
C PRO A 382 105.48 48.55 -55.69
N PRO A 383 104.24 48.96 -55.28
CA PRO A 383 102.97 48.26 -55.01
C PRO A 383 101.78 48.80 -55.85
N ALA A 384 100.53 48.61 -55.38
CA ALA A 384 99.28 48.82 -56.12
C ALA A 384 98.62 50.21 -55.93
N SER A 385 97.33 50.32 -56.30
CA SER A 385 96.42 51.48 -56.22
C SER A 385 96.70 52.70 -57.12
N GLY A 386 96.78 52.45 -58.43
CA GLY A 386 96.55 53.44 -59.51
C GLY A 386 95.79 52.88 -60.73
N TRP A 387 95.23 51.67 -60.59
CA TRP A 387 94.68 50.87 -61.69
C TRP A 387 93.28 51.35 -62.13
N LEU A 388 93.20 52.16 -63.19
CA LEU A 388 91.99 52.26 -64.02
C LEU A 388 92.22 52.55 -65.53
N TRP A 389 93.46 52.84 -65.96
CA TRP A 389 93.73 53.24 -67.36
C TRP A 389 93.81 52.11 -68.39
N GLY A 390 94.21 50.90 -67.98
CA GLY A 390 94.61 49.81 -68.91
C GLY A 390 93.51 49.22 -69.81
N GLY A 391 92.26 49.68 -69.69
CA GLY A 391 91.16 49.24 -70.55
C GLY A 391 90.03 50.26 -70.72
N LEU A 392 89.79 51.15 -69.73
CA LEU A 392 88.66 52.09 -69.80
C LEU A 392 88.81 53.16 -70.90
N GLY A 393 90.03 53.60 -71.24
CA GLY A 393 90.22 54.64 -72.27
C GLY A 393 89.62 54.24 -73.62
N LEU A 394 89.84 52.99 -74.04
CA LEU A 394 89.27 52.44 -75.28
C LEU A 394 87.81 51.98 -75.13
N LEU A 395 87.36 51.61 -73.92
CA LEU A 395 85.96 51.26 -73.67
C LEU A 395 85.02 52.47 -73.58
N VAL A 396 85.50 53.63 -73.11
CA VAL A 396 84.73 54.89 -73.14
C VAL A 396 84.57 55.37 -74.59
N LEU A 397 85.60 55.21 -75.42
CA LEU A 397 85.50 55.43 -76.88
C LEU A 397 84.58 54.41 -77.57
N GLY A 398 84.61 53.14 -77.15
CA GLY A 398 83.76 52.08 -77.72
C GLY A 398 82.27 52.19 -77.37
N LEU A 399 81.94 52.47 -76.10
CA LEU A 399 80.55 52.55 -75.63
C LEU A 399 79.84 53.85 -76.06
N GLY A 400 80.58 54.94 -76.31
CA GLY A 400 80.00 56.19 -76.82
C GLY A 400 79.50 56.11 -78.27
N ALA A 401 80.15 55.30 -79.12
CA ALA A 401 79.88 55.30 -80.58
C ALA A 401 78.81 54.29 -81.03
N SER A 402 78.62 53.18 -80.30
CA SER A 402 77.83 52.05 -80.81
C SER A 402 76.32 52.28 -80.84
N PHE A 403 75.79 53.27 -80.11
CA PHE A 403 74.34 53.55 -80.07
C PHE A 403 73.85 54.53 -81.17
N MET A 404 74.73 54.99 -82.06
CA MET A 404 74.37 55.94 -83.13
C MET A 404 74.85 55.59 -84.55
N THR A 405 75.69 54.57 -84.76
CA THR A 405 76.45 54.45 -86.03
C THR A 405 76.31 53.15 -86.84
N GLN A 406 75.78 52.05 -86.28
CA GLN A 406 75.64 50.71 -86.92
C GLN A 406 76.89 50.08 -87.59
N ASN A 407 78.05 50.74 -87.61
CA ASN A 407 79.28 50.24 -88.20
C ASN A 407 80.05 49.31 -87.24
N TRP A 408 79.61 48.05 -87.27
CA TRP A 408 80.08 46.87 -86.53
C TRP A 408 81.61 46.70 -86.36
N TRP A 409 82.45 47.24 -87.25
CA TRP A 409 83.90 47.09 -87.17
C TRP A 409 84.56 47.86 -86.00
N LEU A 410 83.93 48.90 -85.45
CA LEU A 410 84.42 49.56 -84.22
C LEU A 410 84.19 48.70 -82.96
N LEU A 411 83.18 47.84 -82.95
CA LEU A 411 82.98 46.86 -81.86
C LEU A 411 84.02 45.73 -81.89
N ILE A 412 84.63 45.44 -83.05
CA ILE A 412 85.76 44.50 -83.14
C ILE A 412 86.94 45.05 -82.32
N ILE A 413 87.19 46.36 -82.37
CA ILE A 413 88.23 47.02 -81.58
C ILE A 413 87.86 47.03 -80.08
N ALA A 414 86.60 47.28 -79.74
CA ALA A 414 86.15 47.30 -78.34
C ALA A 414 86.21 45.92 -77.65
N PHE A 415 85.73 44.86 -78.31
CA PHE A 415 85.68 43.51 -77.72
C PHE A 415 86.98 42.70 -77.86
N LEU A 416 87.94 43.15 -78.69
CA LEU A 416 89.35 42.75 -78.57
C LEU A 416 90.00 43.25 -77.26
N GLY A 417 89.48 44.34 -76.66
CA GLY A 417 90.08 44.97 -75.48
C GLY A 417 89.86 44.22 -74.17
N ILE A 418 88.62 43.82 -73.87
CA ILE A 418 88.28 43.04 -72.65
C ILE A 418 87.36 41.89 -73.08
N GLY A 419 87.90 40.74 -73.50
CA GLY A 419 89.17 40.17 -73.03
C GLY A 419 89.06 39.57 -71.62
N LEU A 420 87.82 39.45 -71.12
CA LEU A 420 87.50 38.67 -69.92
C LEU A 420 87.89 37.20 -70.15
N GLY A 421 88.66 36.64 -69.22
CA GLY A 421 88.71 35.19 -68.97
C GLY A 421 89.50 34.32 -69.97
N ALA A 422 89.53 34.63 -71.27
CA ALA A 422 90.10 33.71 -72.26
C ALA A 422 91.58 33.38 -72.00
N TYR A 423 92.42 34.37 -71.67
CA TYR A 423 93.84 34.15 -71.36
C TYR A 423 94.12 33.90 -69.87
N SER A 424 93.31 34.47 -68.97
CA SER A 424 93.43 34.19 -67.52
C SER A 424 92.84 32.84 -67.09
N TRP A 425 92.09 32.16 -67.97
CA TRP A 425 91.68 30.77 -67.79
C TRP A 425 92.42 29.78 -68.71
N SER A 426 92.97 30.23 -69.84
CA SER A 426 93.87 29.44 -70.71
C SER A 426 95.36 29.66 -70.42
N LEU A 427 95.76 29.99 -69.18
CA LEU A 427 97.15 29.80 -68.76
C LEU A 427 97.36 29.59 -67.25
N THR A 428 96.77 28.50 -66.75
CA THR A 428 97.53 27.64 -65.82
C THR A 428 97.93 26.33 -66.53
N LYS A 429 99.22 26.28 -66.98
CA LYS A 429 100.02 25.13 -67.51
C LYS A 429 99.93 24.83 -69.03
N GLY A 430 101.04 24.87 -69.81
CA GLY A 430 101.02 24.58 -71.28
C GLY A 430 102.28 24.43 -72.22
N ALA A 431 103.42 25.13 -72.06
CA ALA A 431 104.76 24.95 -72.76
C ALA A 431 105.02 25.24 -74.30
N LYS A 432 106.24 25.71 -74.67
CA LYS A 432 106.90 25.89 -76.04
C LYS A 432 108.45 26.20 -75.93
N SER A 433 109.26 26.38 -77.03
CA SER A 433 110.78 26.38 -77.02
C SER A 433 111.62 27.23 -78.08
N ALA A 434 112.89 27.67 -77.74
CA ALA A 434 114.09 28.19 -78.54
C ALA A 434 114.32 29.72 -78.97
N ALA A 435 115.58 30.24 -79.25
CA ALA A 435 115.97 31.72 -79.43
C ALA A 435 117.39 32.18 -80.07
N LEU A 436 117.64 33.47 -80.55
CA LEU A 436 118.98 34.20 -80.85
C LEU A 436 119.00 35.75 -81.33
N GLN A 437 120.17 36.48 -81.60
CA GLN A 437 120.36 37.99 -81.91
C GLN A 437 121.68 38.50 -82.71
N LEU A 438 121.80 39.79 -83.24
CA LEU A 438 122.95 40.44 -84.06
C LEU A 438 123.10 42.08 -84.12
N PRO A 439 124.01 42.79 -84.92
CA PRO A 439 124.39 44.30 -84.95
C PRO A 439 124.25 45.23 -86.28
N ALA A 440 124.32 46.61 -86.26
CA ALA A 440 124.02 47.66 -87.36
C ALA A 440 124.92 48.98 -87.49
N ASP A 441 124.76 49.89 -88.52
CA ASP A 441 125.38 51.29 -88.70
C ASP A 441 124.90 52.26 -89.89
N SER A 442 125.16 53.61 -89.81
CA SER A 442 125.38 54.74 -90.84
C SER A 442 124.25 55.60 -91.56
N GLU A 443 124.42 56.94 -91.89
CA GLU A 443 123.31 57.86 -92.37
C GLU A 443 123.50 59.03 -93.44
N GLU A 444 124.46 59.97 -93.33
CA GLU A 444 124.35 61.39 -93.81
C GLU A 444 124.00 61.68 -95.29
N LYS A 445 124.36 60.80 -96.24
CA LYS A 445 124.22 61.05 -97.70
C LYS A 445 122.77 61.10 -98.22
N PHE A 446 121.80 60.69 -97.40
CA PHE A 446 120.39 60.59 -97.79
C PHE A 446 119.74 61.97 -98.06
N GLN A 447 120.01 62.97 -97.22
CA GLN A 447 119.23 64.22 -97.21
C GLN A 447 119.39 65.09 -98.46
N GLN A 448 120.60 65.15 -99.03
CA GLN A 448 120.86 65.91 -100.26
C GLN A 448 120.06 65.39 -101.46
N ARG A 449 119.91 64.05 -101.59
CA ARG A 449 119.18 63.42 -102.69
C ARG A 449 117.70 63.83 -102.73
N TYR A 450 117.07 63.97 -101.56
CA TYR A 450 115.63 64.14 -101.44
C TYR A 450 115.15 65.60 -101.23
N GLN A 451 116.07 66.56 -101.39
CA GLN A 451 115.81 68.00 -101.19
C GLN A 451 115.32 68.29 -99.76
N LEU A 452 116.03 67.71 -98.78
CA LEU A 452 115.83 67.93 -97.34
C LEU A 452 116.94 68.84 -96.76
N THR A 453 117.65 69.56 -97.62
CA THR A 453 118.79 70.41 -97.25
C THR A 453 118.36 71.52 -96.30
N GLY A 454 118.89 71.49 -95.08
CA GLY A 454 118.53 72.40 -93.98
C GLY A 454 117.62 71.78 -92.91
N LEU A 455 117.09 70.57 -93.14
CA LEU A 455 116.45 69.76 -92.11
C LEU A 455 117.51 68.89 -91.41
N ALA A 456 117.51 68.79 -90.09
CA ALA A 456 118.51 68.00 -89.36
C ALA A 456 118.29 66.49 -89.50
N THR A 457 119.39 65.71 -89.51
CA THR A 457 119.51 64.35 -88.94
C THR A 457 118.20 63.64 -88.58
N ASP A 458 117.85 63.82 -87.31
CA ASP A 458 116.73 63.30 -86.54
C ASP A 458 115.34 63.77 -87.01
N ARG A 459 115.25 64.97 -87.61
CA ARG A 459 113.98 65.64 -87.97
C ARG A 459 113.35 65.16 -89.28
N VAL A 460 114.05 64.34 -90.08
CA VAL A 460 113.50 63.76 -91.32
C VAL A 460 112.23 62.94 -91.05
N ASN A 461 112.22 62.16 -89.97
CA ASN A 461 111.09 61.31 -89.59
C ASN A 461 109.84 62.13 -89.18
N SER A 462 110.02 63.26 -88.49
CA SER A 462 108.90 64.05 -87.95
C SER A 462 108.22 64.91 -89.02
N TRP A 463 108.98 65.61 -89.87
CA TRP A 463 108.41 66.37 -90.99
C TRP A 463 107.68 65.45 -91.99
N GLN A 464 108.23 64.26 -92.29
CA GLN A 464 107.59 63.30 -93.20
C GLN A 464 106.18 62.89 -92.73
N LEU A 465 106.02 62.64 -91.43
CA LEU A 465 104.74 62.26 -90.82
C LEU A 465 103.74 63.42 -90.89
N ALA A 466 104.17 64.63 -90.54
CA ALA A 466 103.34 65.82 -90.55
C ALA A 466 102.88 66.21 -91.98
N ALA A 467 103.73 65.99 -92.99
CA ALA A 467 103.39 66.26 -94.39
C ALA A 467 102.33 65.30 -94.94
N GLN A 468 102.26 64.06 -94.45
CA GLN A 468 101.16 63.13 -94.79
C GLN A 468 99.85 63.63 -94.15
N GLN A 469 99.86 63.87 -92.85
CA GLN A 469 98.69 64.30 -92.06
C GLN A 469 98.02 65.58 -92.60
N TRP A 470 98.80 66.58 -93.05
CA TRP A 470 98.28 67.82 -93.64
C TRP A 470 97.34 67.57 -94.84
N THR A 471 97.69 66.60 -95.71
CA THR A 471 96.95 66.31 -96.95
C THR A 471 95.68 65.50 -96.74
N GLU A 472 95.56 64.82 -95.60
CA GLU A 472 94.39 64.02 -95.24
C GLU A 472 93.29 64.92 -94.65
N LEU A 473 93.66 65.77 -93.69
CA LEU A 473 92.80 66.82 -93.11
C LEU A 473 92.14 67.71 -94.16
N ALA A 474 92.90 68.12 -95.19
CA ALA A 474 92.41 68.96 -96.28
C ALA A 474 91.21 68.36 -97.05
N ARG A 475 91.09 67.02 -97.08
CA ARG A 475 90.04 66.32 -97.82
C ARG A 475 88.74 66.22 -97.02
N GLU A 476 88.81 66.07 -95.71
CA GLU A 476 87.62 65.92 -94.87
C GLU A 476 86.84 67.23 -94.74
N ILE A 477 87.55 68.36 -94.60
CA ILE A 477 86.98 69.72 -94.49
C ILE A 477 85.97 69.99 -95.62
N ALA A 478 86.38 69.81 -96.87
CA ALA A 478 85.56 70.12 -98.05
C ALA A 478 84.29 69.26 -98.18
N LYS A 479 84.27 68.03 -97.61
CA LYS A 479 83.09 67.15 -97.65
C LYS A 479 81.96 67.68 -96.76
N VAL A 480 82.31 68.14 -95.56
CA VAL A 480 81.34 68.59 -94.55
C VAL A 480 80.64 69.88 -94.96
N GLU A 481 81.33 70.76 -95.69
CA GLU A 481 80.77 72.01 -96.20
C GLU A 481 79.66 71.77 -97.25
N GLN A 482 79.85 70.81 -98.16
CA GLN A 482 78.85 70.48 -99.19
C GLN A 482 77.56 69.86 -98.62
N GLU A 483 77.66 69.06 -97.55
CA GLU A 483 76.49 68.44 -96.91
C GLU A 483 75.57 69.46 -96.22
N LYS A 484 76.06 70.69 -95.94
CA LYS A 484 75.34 71.74 -95.22
C LYS A 484 74.35 72.53 -96.09
N GLU A 485 74.74 72.91 -97.31
CA GLU A 485 73.90 73.75 -98.17
C GLU A 485 72.59 73.03 -98.59
N ASN A 486 72.68 71.73 -98.87
CA ASN A 486 71.55 70.90 -99.29
C ASN A 486 70.42 70.87 -98.23
N TYR A 487 70.76 70.76 -96.95
CA TYR A 487 69.77 70.78 -95.86
C TYR A 487 69.01 72.11 -95.78
N GLN A 488 69.69 73.24 -95.97
CA GLN A 488 69.08 74.57 -95.85
C GLN A 488 67.98 74.79 -96.90
N GLN A 489 68.18 74.31 -98.12
CA GLN A 489 67.18 74.39 -99.19
C GLN A 489 65.93 73.54 -98.89
N GLN A 490 66.11 72.32 -98.36
CA GLN A 490 65.01 71.42 -98.04
C GLN A 490 64.13 71.96 -96.90
N LEU A 491 64.73 72.57 -95.87
CA LEU A 491 64.01 73.17 -94.75
C LEU A 491 63.11 74.34 -95.18
N GLN A 492 63.57 75.20 -96.10
CA GLN A 492 62.82 76.38 -96.53
C GLN A 492 61.53 76.00 -97.27
N ASN A 493 61.61 75.05 -98.21
CA ASN A 493 60.47 74.58 -99.00
C ASN A 493 59.32 74.05 -98.12
N TRP A 494 59.62 73.27 -97.08
CA TRP A 494 58.60 72.74 -96.16
C TRP A 494 57.87 73.85 -95.37
N GLN A 495 58.58 74.91 -94.96
CA GLN A 495 57.99 76.02 -94.20
C GLN A 495 56.91 76.77 -95.01
N GLU A 496 57.15 76.97 -96.31
CA GLU A 496 56.20 77.64 -97.21
C GLU A 496 54.92 76.81 -97.40
N GLN A 497 55.05 75.50 -97.58
CA GLN A 497 53.90 74.60 -97.77
C GLN A 497 52.98 74.51 -96.54
N VAL A 498 53.57 74.52 -95.34
CA VAL A 498 52.83 74.44 -94.07
C VAL A 498 52.04 75.71 -93.77
N GLN A 499 52.57 76.89 -94.10
CA GLN A 499 51.92 78.16 -93.77
C GLN A 499 50.58 78.36 -94.51
N VAL A 500 50.34 77.62 -95.60
CA VAL A 500 49.08 77.64 -96.37
C VAL A 500 47.92 76.97 -95.63
N LEU A 501 48.19 76.00 -94.74
CA LEU A 501 47.15 75.29 -93.96
C LEU A 501 46.95 75.89 -92.57
N LEU A 502 48.01 76.41 -91.96
CA LEU A 502 47.93 77.04 -90.64
C LEU A 502 47.12 78.35 -90.68
N PRO A 503 46.36 78.68 -89.62
CA PRO A 503 45.88 80.04 -89.41
C PRO A 503 47.05 81.03 -89.47
N LYS A 504 46.86 82.21 -90.07
CA LYS A 504 47.91 83.23 -90.23
C LYS A 504 48.56 83.73 -88.92
N THR A 505 47.96 83.41 -87.78
CA THR A 505 48.46 83.68 -86.43
C THR A 505 49.46 82.64 -85.91
N ILE A 506 49.61 81.50 -86.60
CA ILE A 506 50.44 80.36 -86.18
C ILE A 506 51.58 80.17 -87.18
N ALA A 507 52.81 80.21 -86.68
CA ALA A 507 54.02 80.03 -87.48
C ALA A 507 54.29 78.54 -87.81
N PRO A 508 55.05 78.20 -88.87
CA PRO A 508 55.26 76.81 -89.27
C PRO A 508 55.95 75.97 -88.19
N SER A 509 56.79 76.58 -87.35
CA SER A 509 57.44 75.96 -86.20
C SER A 509 56.48 75.45 -85.11
N GLN A 510 55.22 75.91 -85.09
CA GLN A 510 54.19 75.50 -84.13
C GLN A 510 53.21 74.44 -84.68
N PHE A 511 53.38 74.03 -85.94
CA PHE A 511 52.51 73.12 -86.69
C PHE A 511 52.05 71.88 -85.89
N LYS A 512 53.00 71.13 -85.30
CA LYS A 512 52.71 69.87 -84.62
C LYS A 512 51.79 70.05 -83.40
N ASN A 513 51.92 71.16 -82.67
CA ASN A 513 51.11 71.45 -81.49
C ASN A 513 49.67 71.84 -81.88
N TYR A 514 49.48 72.59 -82.96
CA TYR A 514 48.15 72.95 -83.45
C TYR A 514 47.38 71.72 -83.93
N TYR A 515 48.02 70.86 -84.75
CA TYR A 515 47.45 69.60 -85.24
C TYR A 515 46.95 68.70 -84.09
N GLN A 516 47.80 68.46 -83.08
CA GLN A 516 47.45 67.63 -81.92
C GLN A 516 46.29 68.23 -81.10
N THR A 517 46.24 69.55 -80.96
CA THR A 517 45.18 70.24 -80.19
C THR A 517 43.81 70.08 -80.83
N CYS A 518 43.72 70.19 -82.17
CA CYS A 518 42.46 70.00 -82.88
C CYS A 518 41.99 68.53 -82.83
N GLN A 519 42.91 67.58 -82.98
CA GLN A 519 42.60 66.15 -82.94
C GLN A 519 42.00 65.71 -81.59
N GLN A 520 42.52 66.21 -80.47
CA GLN A 520 42.01 65.88 -79.12
C GLN A 520 40.59 66.42 -78.88
N LYS A 521 40.32 67.68 -79.27
CA LYS A 521 39.00 68.32 -79.11
C LYS A 521 37.90 67.56 -79.86
N LEU A 522 38.17 67.07 -81.07
CA LEU A 522 37.20 66.36 -81.90
C LEU A 522 36.78 65.01 -81.29
N LEU A 523 37.73 64.27 -80.71
CA LEU A 523 37.47 62.96 -80.08
C LEU A 523 36.53 63.09 -78.87
N ALA A 524 36.73 64.12 -78.04
CA ALA A 524 35.94 64.33 -76.83
C ALA A 524 34.45 64.58 -77.14
N TRP A 525 34.16 65.40 -78.15
CA TRP A 525 32.78 65.72 -78.56
C TRP A 525 32.01 64.48 -79.07
N GLN A 526 32.69 63.57 -79.78
CA GLN A 526 32.07 62.34 -80.28
C GLN A 526 31.62 61.38 -79.15
N GLN A 527 32.34 61.37 -78.02
CA GLN A 527 32.00 60.52 -76.86
C GLN A 527 30.76 61.04 -76.11
N GLU A 528 30.64 62.35 -75.96
CA GLU A 528 29.53 63.00 -75.24
C GLU A 528 28.17 62.74 -75.93
N GLN A 529 28.13 62.77 -77.27
CA GLN A 529 26.93 62.49 -78.06
C GLN A 529 26.39 61.06 -77.87
N ALA A 530 27.27 60.06 -77.90
CA ALA A 530 26.88 58.65 -77.76
C ALA A 530 26.21 58.36 -76.39
N GLN A 531 26.70 59.01 -75.33
CA GLN A 531 26.19 58.82 -73.97
C GLN A 531 24.75 59.37 -73.79
N GLN A 532 24.41 60.48 -74.46
CA GLN A 532 23.05 61.05 -74.41
C GLN A 532 22.02 60.14 -75.11
N GLN A 533 22.40 59.55 -76.25
CA GLN A 533 21.49 58.70 -77.01
C GLN A 533 21.05 57.47 -76.18
N GLN A 534 21.96 56.88 -75.42
CA GLN A 534 21.67 55.74 -74.53
C GLN A 534 20.69 56.10 -73.40
N LEU A 535 20.82 57.29 -72.78
CA LEU A 535 19.93 57.75 -71.72
C LEU A 535 18.50 57.97 -72.22
N SER A 536 18.32 58.49 -73.45
CA SER A 536 16.99 58.75 -74.01
C SER A 536 16.15 57.47 -74.19
N GLN A 537 16.79 56.36 -74.56
CA GLN A 537 16.14 55.06 -74.75
C GLN A 537 15.65 54.46 -73.43
N GLN A 538 16.42 54.61 -72.35
CA GLN A 538 16.05 54.11 -71.02
C GLN A 538 14.80 54.81 -70.47
N LEU A 539 14.71 56.13 -70.63
CA LEU A 539 13.54 56.92 -70.21
C LEU A 539 12.26 56.46 -70.91
N ALA A 540 12.31 56.32 -72.24
CA ALA A 540 11.16 55.91 -73.05
C ALA A 540 10.68 54.48 -72.76
N GLN A 541 11.55 53.60 -72.25
CA GLN A 541 11.16 52.26 -71.79
C GLN A 541 10.39 52.30 -70.46
N GLN A 542 10.81 53.14 -69.51
CA GLN A 542 10.15 53.23 -68.19
C GLN A 542 8.75 53.80 -68.26
N GLN A 543 8.54 54.86 -69.06
CA GLN A 543 7.24 55.49 -69.27
C GLN A 543 6.17 54.49 -69.78
N ARG A 544 6.58 53.54 -70.62
CA ARG A 544 5.69 52.47 -71.13
C ARG A 544 5.32 51.44 -70.06
N GLU A 545 6.23 51.13 -69.14
CA GLU A 545 5.90 50.21 -68.04
C GLU A 545 4.95 50.89 -67.04
N LEU A 546 5.21 52.16 -66.70
CA LEU A 546 4.40 52.93 -65.76
C LEU A 546 2.91 52.97 -66.18
N LEU A 547 2.64 53.41 -67.41
CA LEU A 547 1.29 53.50 -67.98
C LEU A 547 0.53 52.15 -67.94
N ARG A 548 1.25 51.04 -68.13
CA ARG A 548 0.66 49.68 -68.06
C ARG A 548 0.19 49.33 -66.66
N GLN A 549 0.96 49.68 -65.62
CA GLN A 549 0.60 49.39 -64.23
C GLN A 549 -0.56 50.29 -63.75
N GLU A 550 -0.55 51.57 -64.13
CA GLU A 550 -1.65 52.51 -63.83
C GLU A 550 -2.97 52.07 -64.48
N THR A 551 -2.91 51.53 -65.70
CA THR A 551 -4.09 50.96 -66.38
C THR A 551 -4.64 49.74 -65.62
N ALA A 552 -3.78 48.79 -65.22
CA ALA A 552 -4.19 47.61 -64.47
C ALA A 552 -4.78 47.92 -63.09
N LEU A 553 -4.30 48.98 -62.42
CA LEU A 553 -4.89 49.45 -61.16
C LEU A 553 -6.30 50.03 -61.37
N LYS A 554 -6.53 50.73 -62.49
CA LYS A 554 -7.84 51.31 -62.85
C LYS A 554 -8.88 50.24 -63.14
N GLU A 555 -8.51 49.17 -63.86
CA GLU A 555 -9.39 48.02 -64.13
C GLU A 555 -9.81 47.31 -62.83
N LEU A 556 -8.85 47.14 -61.90
CA LEU A 556 -9.10 46.49 -60.61
C LEU A 556 -10.06 47.29 -59.72
N LEU A 557 -9.94 48.63 -59.72
CA LEU A 557 -10.88 49.52 -59.02
C LEU A 557 -12.29 49.46 -59.64
N GLN A 558 -12.39 49.47 -60.98
CA GLN A 558 -13.67 49.36 -61.69
C GLN A 558 -14.42 48.06 -61.37
N ARG A 559 -13.72 46.92 -61.18
CA ARG A 559 -14.34 45.63 -60.78
C ARG A 559 -15.21 45.74 -59.53
N TYR A 560 -14.84 46.60 -58.58
CA TYR A 560 -15.55 46.81 -57.31
C TYR A 560 -16.42 48.07 -57.30
N GLY A 561 -16.60 48.75 -58.44
CA GLY A 561 -17.42 49.96 -58.56
C GLY A 561 -16.86 51.19 -57.84
N VAL A 562 -15.57 51.16 -57.48
CA VAL A 562 -14.89 52.21 -56.71
C VAL A 562 -14.01 53.07 -57.61
N LEU A 563 -13.86 54.35 -57.26
CA LEU A 563 -13.09 55.32 -58.04
C LEU A 563 -11.66 55.52 -57.51
N THR A 564 -11.43 55.30 -56.21
CA THR A 564 -10.13 55.56 -55.58
C THR A 564 -9.58 54.37 -54.79
N ALA A 565 -8.26 54.44 -54.57
CA ALA A 565 -7.51 53.57 -53.66
C ALA A 565 -7.98 53.61 -52.19
N ALA A 566 -8.76 54.62 -51.79
CA ALA A 566 -9.31 54.76 -50.44
C ALA A 566 -10.69 54.08 -50.32
N ASP A 567 -11.52 54.17 -51.34
CA ASP A 567 -12.86 53.57 -51.36
C ASP A 567 -12.79 52.03 -51.25
N LEU A 568 -11.83 51.41 -51.96
CA LEU A 568 -11.60 49.96 -51.91
C LEU A 568 -11.22 49.48 -50.49
N ARG A 569 -10.49 50.32 -49.72
CA ARG A 569 -10.13 50.04 -48.32
C ARG A 569 -11.37 50.04 -47.43
N GLN A 570 -12.18 51.09 -47.49
CA GLN A 570 -13.42 51.17 -46.71
C GLN A 570 -14.41 50.03 -47.04
N LEU A 571 -14.42 49.56 -48.29
CA LEU A 571 -15.23 48.40 -48.70
C LEU A 571 -14.68 47.07 -48.14
N ARG A 572 -13.35 46.93 -47.99
CA ARG A 572 -12.72 45.79 -47.30
C ARG A 572 -13.01 45.81 -45.80
N ASP A 573 -12.81 46.94 -45.13
CA ASP A 573 -12.93 47.06 -43.67
C ASP A 573 -14.35 46.72 -43.19
N LYS A 574 -15.38 47.23 -43.88
CA LYS A 574 -16.80 46.89 -43.63
C LYS A 574 -17.10 45.39 -43.83
N ASN A 575 -16.44 44.76 -44.80
CA ASN A 575 -16.62 43.34 -45.09
C ASN A 575 -15.95 42.45 -44.03
N GLN A 576 -14.78 42.84 -43.52
CA GLN A 576 -14.14 42.12 -42.41
C GLN A 576 -15.03 42.14 -41.17
N GLN A 577 -15.60 43.29 -40.80
CA GLN A 577 -16.54 43.40 -39.68
C GLN A 577 -17.79 42.51 -39.88
N GLN A 578 -18.37 42.45 -41.09
CA GLN A 578 -19.46 41.51 -41.36
C GLN A 578 -19.04 40.04 -41.27
N GLN A 579 -17.79 39.70 -41.61
CA GLN A 579 -17.28 38.34 -41.49
C GLN A 579 -17.10 37.94 -40.01
N GLU A 580 -16.58 38.85 -39.18
CA GLU A 580 -16.46 38.69 -37.72
C GLU A 580 -17.85 38.51 -37.07
N TYR A 581 -18.85 39.32 -37.43
CA TYR A 581 -20.23 39.14 -36.97
C TYR A 581 -20.82 37.78 -37.38
N LYS A 582 -20.62 37.34 -38.63
CA LYS A 582 -21.09 36.03 -39.12
C LYS A 582 -20.44 34.87 -38.36
N GLN A 583 -19.14 34.96 -38.06
CA GLN A 583 -18.42 33.95 -37.26
C GLN A 583 -18.93 33.93 -35.81
N ARG A 584 -19.12 35.09 -35.17
CA ARG A 584 -19.68 35.17 -33.80
C ARG A 584 -21.10 34.61 -33.74
N LEU A 585 -21.96 34.95 -34.71
CA LEU A 585 -23.32 34.40 -34.82
C LEU A 585 -23.29 32.88 -34.99
N ALA A 586 -22.39 32.32 -35.81
CA ALA A 586 -22.26 30.88 -35.99
C ALA A 586 -21.83 30.15 -34.71
N VAL A 587 -20.83 30.68 -33.99
CA VAL A 587 -20.38 30.13 -32.70
C VAL A 587 -21.48 30.18 -31.65
N LEU A 588 -22.19 31.31 -31.52
CA LEU A 588 -23.33 31.44 -30.63
C LEU A 588 -24.46 30.47 -30.99
N THR A 589 -24.80 30.36 -32.28
CA THR A 589 -25.84 29.42 -32.76
C THR A 589 -25.50 27.99 -32.37
N ALA A 590 -24.28 27.52 -32.67
CA ALA A 590 -23.83 26.17 -32.31
C ALA A 590 -23.82 25.92 -30.80
N THR A 591 -23.42 26.92 -30.01
CA THR A 591 -23.33 26.84 -28.54
C THR A 591 -24.72 26.82 -27.89
N LEU A 592 -25.68 27.54 -28.45
CA LEU A 592 -27.05 27.65 -27.95
C LEU A 592 -27.98 26.53 -28.45
N GLN A 593 -27.71 25.93 -29.61
CA GLN A 593 -28.56 24.95 -30.31
C GLN A 593 -29.25 23.90 -29.42
N PRO A 594 -28.57 23.25 -28.42
CA PRO A 594 -29.21 22.23 -27.58
C PRO A 594 -30.25 22.79 -26.60
N ASP A 595 -30.15 24.07 -26.25
CA ASP A 595 -30.94 24.76 -25.23
C ASP A 595 -31.86 25.83 -25.82
N LEU A 596 -31.73 26.12 -27.13
CA LEU A 596 -32.35 27.26 -27.81
C LEU A 596 -33.88 27.31 -27.64
N LYS A 597 -34.58 26.16 -27.74
CA LYS A 597 -36.03 26.08 -27.52
C LYS A 597 -36.43 26.49 -26.10
N SER A 598 -35.64 26.10 -25.11
CA SER A 598 -35.86 26.42 -23.69
C SER A 598 -35.60 27.89 -23.38
N LEU A 599 -34.61 28.49 -24.06
CA LEU A 599 -34.30 29.92 -23.97
C LEU A 599 -35.34 30.79 -24.70
N GLN A 600 -35.84 30.33 -25.85
CA GLN A 600 -36.92 30.97 -26.60
C GLN A 600 -38.28 30.93 -25.88
N ALA A 601 -38.54 29.87 -25.10
CA ALA A 601 -39.76 29.75 -24.30
C ALA A 601 -39.82 30.72 -23.09
N VAL A 602 -38.73 31.42 -22.77
CA VAL A 602 -38.64 32.34 -21.64
C VAL A 602 -38.49 33.79 -22.11
N SER A 603 -39.39 34.66 -21.65
CA SER A 603 -39.43 36.07 -22.07
C SER A 603 -38.45 36.98 -21.31
N GLN A 604 -38.08 36.62 -20.07
CA GLN A 604 -37.19 37.42 -19.21
C GLN A 604 -36.32 36.54 -18.31
N VAL A 605 -35.09 36.97 -18.04
CA VAL A 605 -34.14 36.27 -17.15
C VAL A 605 -34.69 36.02 -15.74
N ARG A 606 -35.56 36.91 -15.24
CA ARG A 606 -36.23 36.77 -13.93
C ARG A 606 -36.97 35.44 -13.80
N THR A 607 -37.64 34.98 -14.85
CA THR A 607 -38.35 33.69 -14.84
C THR A 607 -37.41 32.51 -14.58
N ILE A 608 -36.20 32.54 -15.14
CA ILE A 608 -35.15 31.53 -14.89
C ILE A 608 -34.64 31.66 -13.45
N GLN A 609 -34.40 32.88 -12.97
CA GLN A 609 -33.94 33.16 -11.60
C GLN A 609 -34.95 32.70 -10.54
N ASP A 610 -36.25 32.95 -10.74
CA ASP A 610 -37.32 32.55 -9.83
C ASP A 610 -37.55 31.02 -9.86
N GLN A 611 -37.49 30.39 -11.05
CA GLN A 611 -37.54 28.93 -11.17
C GLN A 611 -36.33 28.26 -10.51
N LEU A 612 -35.12 28.80 -10.69
CA LEU A 612 -33.90 28.35 -10.02
C LEU A 612 -34.03 28.47 -8.49
N ARG A 613 -34.48 29.63 -8.00
CA ARG A 613 -34.69 29.90 -6.55
C ARG A 613 -35.71 28.94 -5.93
N LEU A 614 -36.78 28.61 -6.66
CA LEU A 614 -37.78 27.62 -6.24
C LEU A 614 -37.16 26.22 -6.16
N GLN A 615 -36.43 25.77 -7.18
CA GLN A 615 -35.76 24.45 -7.15
C GLN A 615 -34.74 24.37 -5.99
N GLN A 616 -33.95 25.42 -5.77
CA GLN A 616 -32.99 25.49 -4.66
C GLN A 616 -33.66 25.44 -3.27
N GLN A 617 -34.79 26.11 -3.08
CA GLN A 617 -35.58 26.02 -1.84
C GLN A 617 -36.13 24.60 -1.62
N GLN A 618 -36.67 23.97 -2.68
CA GLN A 618 -37.15 22.59 -2.61
C GLN A 618 -36.01 21.59 -2.36
N LEU A 619 -34.85 21.78 -2.96
CA LEU A 619 -33.65 20.97 -2.69
C LEU A 619 -33.21 21.07 -1.23
N LYS A 620 -33.23 22.28 -0.67
CA LYS A 620 -32.88 22.52 0.73
C LYS A 620 -33.86 21.81 1.69
N SER A 621 -35.15 21.74 1.36
CA SER A 621 -36.12 21.00 2.18
C SER A 621 -35.98 19.47 2.00
N SER A 622 -35.86 18.97 0.77
CA SER A 622 -35.64 17.55 0.49
C SER A 622 -34.37 17.02 1.16
N ARG A 623 -33.23 17.73 1.05
CA ARG A 623 -31.97 17.35 1.72
C ARG A 623 -32.08 17.36 3.25
N LYS A 624 -32.77 18.35 3.84
CA LYS A 624 -33.04 18.37 5.29
C LYS A 624 -33.90 17.19 5.74
N GLN A 625 -34.85 16.75 4.90
CA GLN A 625 -35.69 15.58 5.17
C GLN A 625 -34.93 14.25 4.99
N GLN A 626 -34.00 14.15 4.03
CA GLN A 626 -33.10 13.00 3.89
C GLN A 626 -32.21 12.81 5.12
N GLU A 627 -31.61 13.88 5.64
CA GLU A 627 -30.75 13.79 6.83
C GLU A 627 -31.58 13.40 8.07
N LYS A 628 -32.83 13.88 8.19
CA LYS A 628 -33.74 13.45 9.26
C LYS A 628 -34.05 11.94 9.17
N LEU A 629 -34.38 11.42 7.99
CA LEU A 629 -34.62 9.98 7.81
C LEU A 629 -33.37 9.15 8.13
N ARG A 630 -32.19 9.56 7.65
CA ARG A 630 -30.90 8.92 7.94
C ARG A 630 -30.59 8.89 9.44
N GLN A 631 -30.92 9.95 10.18
CA GLN A 631 -30.72 9.99 11.63
C GLN A 631 -31.72 9.09 12.37
N GLN A 632 -32.97 8.98 11.88
CA GLN A 632 -33.95 8.00 12.38
C GLN A 632 -33.48 6.55 12.13
N GLU A 633 -33.01 6.23 10.92
CA GLU A 633 -32.42 4.94 10.57
C GLU A 633 -31.25 4.55 11.47
N THR A 634 -30.32 5.49 11.69
CA THR A 634 -29.15 5.28 12.56
C THR A 634 -29.59 4.93 13.99
N ASN A 635 -30.63 5.59 14.50
CA ASN A 635 -31.20 5.30 15.81
C ASN A 635 -31.91 3.94 15.86
N LEU A 636 -32.66 3.57 14.82
CA LEU A 636 -33.36 2.28 14.72
C LEU A 636 -32.39 1.10 14.60
N LEU A 637 -31.34 1.22 13.78
CA LEU A 637 -30.24 0.24 13.69
C LEU A 637 -29.50 0.09 15.03
N ALA A 638 -29.21 1.21 15.72
CA ALA A 638 -28.55 1.19 17.03
C ALA A 638 -29.44 0.62 18.16
N GLN A 639 -30.77 0.61 17.98
CA GLN A 639 -31.70 -0.12 18.85
C GLN A 639 -31.73 -1.61 18.49
N GLN A 640 -31.83 -1.94 17.20
CA GLN A 640 -31.88 -3.31 16.70
C GLN A 640 -30.62 -4.11 17.09
N GLN A 641 -29.43 -3.52 17.02
CA GLN A 641 -28.17 -4.12 17.45
C GLN A 641 -28.07 -4.42 18.95
N ARG A 642 -28.98 -3.91 19.80
CA ARG A 642 -28.98 -4.13 21.25
C ARG A 642 -29.95 -5.24 21.71
N LEU A 643 -30.75 -5.77 20.80
CA LEU A 643 -31.74 -6.82 21.10
C LEU A 643 -31.10 -8.21 21.02
N ALA A 644 -31.68 -9.17 21.73
CA ALA A 644 -31.15 -10.53 21.84
C ALA A 644 -30.96 -11.20 20.47
N ASN A 645 -29.84 -11.92 20.34
CA ASN A 645 -29.49 -12.67 19.15
C ASN A 645 -30.19 -14.05 19.19
N ASP A 646 -30.64 -14.59 18.06
CA ASP A 646 -31.55 -15.75 18.00
C ASP A 646 -31.07 -17.00 18.78
N ARG A 647 -29.74 -17.17 18.87
CA ARG A 647 -29.10 -18.21 19.69
C ARG A 647 -29.52 -18.15 21.17
N GLN A 648 -29.67 -16.97 21.77
CA GLN A 648 -30.06 -16.82 23.18
C GLN A 648 -31.51 -17.30 23.43
N TYR A 649 -32.39 -17.14 22.44
CA TYR A 649 -33.76 -17.67 22.49
C TYR A 649 -33.75 -19.20 22.45
N GLN A 650 -32.97 -19.80 21.55
CA GLN A 650 -32.82 -21.26 21.45
C GLN A 650 -32.16 -21.86 22.70
N ASP A 651 -31.07 -21.26 23.20
CA ASP A 651 -30.38 -21.68 24.42
C ASP A 651 -31.30 -21.64 25.66
N LEU A 652 -32.21 -20.66 25.76
CA LEU A 652 -33.22 -20.58 26.82
C LEU A 652 -34.34 -21.61 26.64
N GLN A 653 -34.83 -21.83 25.43
CA GLN A 653 -35.85 -22.84 25.15
C GLN A 653 -35.35 -24.25 25.51
N GLN A 654 -34.12 -24.60 25.13
CA GLN A 654 -33.53 -25.90 25.49
C GLN A 654 -33.40 -26.07 27.01
N LYS A 655 -33.02 -25.01 27.75
CA LYS A 655 -32.95 -25.05 29.22
C LYS A 655 -34.31 -25.26 29.86
N ILE A 656 -35.38 -24.69 29.30
CA ILE A 656 -36.75 -24.89 29.80
C ILE A 656 -37.18 -26.35 29.65
N GLU A 657 -36.96 -26.97 28.49
CA GLU A 657 -37.32 -28.38 28.28
C GLU A 657 -36.47 -29.34 29.12
N ASN A 658 -35.17 -29.06 29.29
CA ASN A 658 -34.31 -29.82 30.21
C ASN A 658 -34.82 -29.73 31.66
N ASN A 659 -35.02 -28.51 32.17
CA ASN A 659 -35.51 -28.26 33.53
C ASN A 659 -36.90 -28.89 33.76
N LYS A 660 -37.79 -28.85 32.76
CA LYS A 660 -39.10 -29.53 32.79
C LYS A 660 -38.94 -31.06 32.90
N THR A 661 -38.03 -31.65 32.12
CA THR A 661 -37.75 -33.09 32.15
C THR A 661 -37.21 -33.52 33.52
N GLU A 662 -36.30 -32.73 34.10
CA GLU A 662 -35.75 -32.97 35.44
C GLU A 662 -36.84 -32.85 36.53
N ILE A 663 -37.74 -31.85 36.43
CA ILE A 663 -38.91 -31.71 37.32
C ILE A 663 -39.83 -32.94 37.25
N GLU A 664 -40.12 -33.46 36.04
CA GLU A 664 -41.00 -34.62 35.84
C GLU A 664 -40.39 -35.89 36.46
N ILE A 665 -39.08 -36.09 36.33
CA ILE A 665 -38.34 -37.21 36.94
C ILE A 665 -38.35 -37.11 38.47
N ASP A 666 -37.95 -35.96 39.03
CA ASP A 666 -37.90 -35.77 40.48
C ASP A 666 -39.28 -35.83 41.13
N PHE A 667 -40.30 -35.25 40.50
CA PHE A 667 -41.68 -35.35 40.98
C PHE A 667 -42.19 -36.79 40.98
N GLY A 668 -41.89 -37.56 39.92
CA GLY A 668 -42.24 -38.99 39.86
C GLY A 668 -41.57 -39.82 40.96
N ASN A 669 -40.28 -39.58 41.22
CA ASN A 669 -39.54 -40.24 42.30
C ASN A 669 -40.08 -39.84 43.69
N TRP A 670 -40.32 -38.55 43.93
CA TRP A 670 -40.92 -38.03 45.16
C TRP A 670 -42.29 -38.66 45.45
N LEU A 671 -43.19 -38.61 44.46
CA LEU A 671 -44.54 -39.13 44.56
C LEU A 671 -44.55 -40.63 44.83
N SER A 672 -43.66 -41.39 44.16
CA SER A 672 -43.51 -42.84 44.37
C SER A 672 -43.12 -43.18 45.80
N PHE A 673 -42.14 -42.48 46.38
CA PHE A 673 -41.74 -42.71 47.79
C PHE A 673 -42.81 -42.24 48.78
N GLN A 674 -43.50 -41.14 48.51
CA GLN A 674 -44.59 -40.66 49.36
C GLN A 674 -45.75 -41.67 49.41
N LEU A 675 -46.24 -42.10 48.24
CA LEU A 675 -47.32 -43.09 48.14
C LEU A 675 -46.92 -44.44 48.73
N ALA A 676 -45.70 -44.94 48.49
CA ALA A 676 -45.24 -46.20 49.07
C ALA A 676 -45.24 -46.19 50.61
N ALA A 677 -44.84 -45.08 51.23
CA ALA A 677 -44.87 -44.96 52.69
C ALA A 677 -46.29 -44.87 53.25
N ASP A 678 -47.17 -44.12 52.59
CA ASP A 678 -48.53 -43.90 53.04
C ASP A 678 -49.41 -45.15 52.81
N TRP A 679 -49.17 -45.92 51.74
CA TRP A 679 -49.76 -47.25 51.54
C TRP A 679 -49.31 -48.27 52.60
N ILE A 680 -48.01 -48.29 52.96
CA ILE A 680 -47.53 -49.15 54.06
C ILE A 680 -48.22 -48.77 55.36
N GLN A 681 -48.25 -47.48 55.70
CA GLN A 681 -48.89 -47.00 56.92
C GLN A 681 -50.36 -47.43 56.98
N GLU A 682 -51.10 -47.24 55.89
CA GLU A 682 -52.52 -47.57 55.83
C GLU A 682 -52.79 -49.09 55.85
N THR A 683 -51.94 -49.89 55.20
CA THR A 683 -52.00 -51.35 55.27
C THR A 683 -51.82 -51.84 56.72
N LEU A 684 -50.90 -51.23 57.48
CA LEU A 684 -50.68 -51.56 58.89
C LEU A 684 -51.83 -51.06 59.80
N ASN A 685 -52.39 -49.89 59.52
CA ASN A 685 -53.58 -49.39 60.21
C ASN A 685 -54.76 -50.36 60.03
N GLN A 686 -55.00 -50.83 58.80
CA GLN A 686 -56.08 -51.77 58.50
C GLN A 686 -55.83 -53.15 59.11
N ALA A 687 -54.61 -53.69 59.02
CA ALA A 687 -54.25 -54.99 59.60
C ALA A 687 -54.40 -55.01 61.14
N SER A 688 -54.14 -53.89 61.81
CA SER A 688 -54.32 -53.74 63.27
C SER A 688 -55.73 -53.28 63.70
N SER A 689 -56.59 -52.90 62.75
CA SER A 689 -57.86 -52.19 62.98
C SER A 689 -58.83 -52.93 63.92
N ASN A 690 -58.93 -54.26 63.81
CA ASN A 690 -59.77 -55.06 64.71
C ASN A 690 -59.05 -55.47 66.00
N ARG A 691 -57.76 -55.84 65.94
CA ARG A 691 -57.03 -56.37 67.12
C ARG A 691 -56.71 -55.29 68.15
N LEU A 692 -56.40 -54.05 67.73
CA LEU A 692 -56.05 -52.98 68.67
C LEU A 692 -57.21 -52.57 69.61
N PRO A 693 -58.46 -52.35 69.15
CA PRO A 693 -59.59 -52.09 70.04
C PRO A 693 -59.87 -53.21 71.05
N HIS A 694 -59.79 -54.48 70.63
CA HIS A 694 -59.96 -55.62 71.53
C HIS A 694 -58.84 -55.70 72.57
N LEU A 695 -57.57 -55.55 72.16
CA LEU A 695 -56.42 -55.46 73.07
C LEU A 695 -56.60 -54.36 74.11
N LEU A 696 -57.00 -53.15 73.71
CA LEU A 696 -57.23 -52.04 74.64
C LEU A 696 -58.40 -52.30 75.59
N THR A 697 -59.47 -52.94 75.13
CA THR A 697 -60.64 -53.27 75.96
C THR A 697 -60.28 -54.36 76.98
N ARG A 698 -59.52 -55.39 76.59
CA ARG A 698 -59.04 -56.43 77.49
C ARG A 698 -57.96 -55.91 78.45
N ALA A 699 -57.08 -55.02 78.00
CA ALA A 699 -56.10 -54.35 78.84
C ALA A 699 -56.76 -53.39 79.85
N GLN A 700 -57.88 -52.75 79.49
CA GLN A 700 -58.68 -51.96 80.43
C GLN A 700 -59.16 -52.81 81.59
N VAL A 701 -59.75 -53.99 81.33
CA VAL A 701 -60.24 -54.90 82.39
C VAL A 701 -59.11 -55.33 83.32
N PHE A 702 -57.96 -55.74 82.78
CA PHE A 702 -56.80 -56.10 83.62
C PHE A 702 -56.21 -54.90 84.38
N PHE A 703 -56.20 -53.70 83.80
CA PHE A 703 -55.69 -52.51 84.46
C PHE A 703 -56.64 -52.02 85.57
N GLU A 704 -57.95 -52.12 85.35
CA GLU A 704 -58.98 -51.85 86.35
C GLU A 704 -58.85 -52.82 87.54
N GLU A 705 -58.74 -54.14 87.29
CA GLU A 705 -58.56 -55.12 88.37
C GLU A 705 -57.21 -54.92 89.09
N LEU A 706 -56.10 -54.74 88.37
CA LEU A 706 -54.78 -54.49 88.95
C LEU A 706 -54.71 -53.20 89.78
N THR A 707 -55.56 -52.21 89.49
CA THR A 707 -55.64 -50.93 90.22
C THR A 707 -56.83 -50.85 91.19
N ALA A 708 -57.45 -51.99 91.51
CA ALA A 708 -58.59 -52.11 92.41
C ALA A 708 -59.76 -51.16 92.06
N GLY A 709 -60.01 -50.97 90.77
CA GLY A 709 -61.08 -50.12 90.22
C GLY A 709 -60.71 -48.65 90.04
N HIS A 710 -59.52 -48.20 90.45
CA HIS A 710 -59.16 -46.77 90.39
C HIS A 710 -59.05 -46.22 88.97
N TYR A 711 -58.63 -47.02 87.99
CA TYR A 711 -58.63 -46.63 86.57
C TYR A 711 -59.63 -47.47 85.76
N GLN A 712 -60.67 -46.82 85.23
CA GLN A 712 -61.85 -47.48 84.64
C GLN A 712 -61.89 -47.47 83.11
N LYS A 713 -61.07 -46.64 82.45
CA LYS A 713 -61.06 -46.56 80.98
C LYS A 713 -59.66 -46.38 80.40
N LEU A 714 -59.38 -47.04 79.28
CA LEU A 714 -58.15 -46.92 78.50
C LEU A 714 -58.52 -46.50 77.08
N GLN A 715 -57.99 -45.37 76.59
CA GLN A 715 -58.34 -44.85 75.26
C GLN A 715 -57.22 -43.98 74.66
N PHE A 716 -57.01 -44.07 73.35
CA PHE A 716 -56.20 -43.08 72.62
C PHE A 716 -56.96 -41.76 72.45
N ARG A 717 -56.31 -40.64 72.82
CA ARG A 717 -56.82 -39.27 72.68
C ARG A 717 -55.74 -38.39 72.07
N LYS A 718 -56.06 -37.69 70.97
CA LYS A 718 -55.11 -36.84 70.20
C LYS A 718 -53.79 -37.56 69.81
N GLY A 719 -53.82 -38.89 69.67
CA GLY A 719 -52.64 -39.72 69.36
C GLY A 719 -51.87 -40.25 70.57
N GLN A 720 -52.15 -39.77 71.79
CA GLN A 720 -51.53 -40.26 73.03
C GLN A 720 -52.42 -41.32 73.70
N LEU A 721 -51.82 -42.30 74.37
CA LEU A 721 -52.56 -43.24 75.21
C LEU A 721 -52.94 -42.55 76.53
N THR A 722 -54.22 -42.63 76.91
CA THR A 722 -54.75 -41.96 78.10
C THR A 722 -55.64 -42.89 78.91
N VAL A 723 -55.65 -42.69 80.23
CA VAL A 723 -56.45 -43.45 81.19
C VAL A 723 -57.38 -42.53 81.97
N LEU A 724 -58.54 -43.06 82.38
CA LEU A 724 -59.57 -42.38 83.15
C LEU A 724 -59.60 -42.90 84.59
N THR A 725 -59.50 -42.03 85.59
CA THR A 725 -59.74 -42.41 86.99
C THR A 725 -61.23 -42.50 87.31
N THR A 726 -61.55 -43.15 88.44
CA THR A 726 -62.84 -43.10 89.16
C THR A 726 -63.48 -41.71 89.21
N ASP A 727 -62.65 -40.69 89.31
CA ASP A 727 -63.04 -39.30 89.60
C ASP A 727 -63.33 -38.50 88.32
N GLY A 728 -63.32 -39.16 87.15
CA GLY A 728 -63.59 -38.54 85.85
C GLY A 728 -62.39 -37.85 85.20
N ILE A 729 -61.21 -37.90 85.84
CA ILE A 729 -60.00 -37.22 85.38
C ILE A 729 -59.24 -38.10 84.39
N TRP A 730 -58.75 -37.49 83.31
CA TRP A 730 -57.94 -38.16 82.29
C TRP A 730 -56.46 -37.82 82.47
N PHE A 731 -55.61 -38.85 82.50
CA PHE A 731 -54.15 -38.75 82.54
C PHE A 731 -53.54 -39.37 81.29
N ALA A 732 -52.47 -38.78 80.76
CA ALA A 732 -51.58 -39.42 79.80
C ALA A 732 -50.69 -40.46 80.50
N VAL A 733 -50.23 -41.50 79.79
CA VAL A 733 -49.39 -42.55 80.39
C VAL A 733 -48.13 -41.97 81.05
N ALA A 734 -47.53 -40.93 80.49
CA ALA A 734 -46.35 -40.25 81.04
C ALA A 734 -46.59 -39.52 82.39
N GLU A 735 -47.85 -39.30 82.79
CA GLU A 735 -48.21 -38.65 84.05
C GLU A 735 -48.43 -39.67 85.19
N LEU A 736 -48.43 -40.97 84.88
CA LEU A 736 -48.71 -42.05 85.84
C LEU A 736 -47.50 -42.33 86.74
N SER A 737 -47.77 -42.65 88.01
CA SER A 737 -46.73 -43.12 88.94
C SER A 737 -46.04 -44.37 88.41
N ARG A 738 -44.75 -44.58 88.71
CA ARG A 738 -43.97 -45.73 88.21
C ARG A 738 -44.70 -47.06 88.42
N GLY A 739 -45.24 -47.31 89.62
CA GLY A 739 -45.99 -48.54 89.92
C GLY A 739 -47.29 -48.69 89.12
N THR A 740 -48.04 -47.59 88.94
CA THR A 740 -49.22 -47.54 88.06
C THR A 740 -48.85 -47.83 86.61
N MET A 741 -47.71 -47.30 86.15
CA MET A 741 -47.21 -47.54 84.80
C MET A 741 -46.80 -49.01 84.62
N VAL A 742 -46.17 -49.65 85.61
CA VAL A 742 -45.92 -51.12 85.58
C VAL A 742 -47.23 -51.90 85.48
N GLN A 743 -48.27 -51.53 86.24
CA GLN A 743 -49.58 -52.19 86.17
C GLN A 743 -50.24 -52.06 84.79
N LEU A 744 -50.17 -50.88 84.16
CA LEU A 744 -50.68 -50.68 82.80
C LEU A 744 -49.91 -51.53 81.76
N PHE A 745 -48.58 -51.61 81.90
CA PHE A 745 -47.78 -52.42 80.98
C PHE A 745 -47.93 -53.92 81.21
N LEU A 746 -48.16 -54.37 82.44
CA LEU A 746 -48.57 -55.74 82.72
C LEU A 746 -49.92 -56.03 82.04
N ALA A 747 -50.93 -55.17 82.26
CA ALA A 747 -52.26 -55.30 81.65
C ALA A 747 -52.23 -55.36 80.12
N LEU A 748 -51.43 -54.50 79.46
CA LEU A 748 -51.27 -54.49 78.00
C LEU A 748 -50.62 -55.77 77.46
N ASN A 749 -49.59 -56.30 78.14
CA ASN A 749 -48.95 -57.56 77.71
C ASN A 749 -49.85 -58.77 77.98
N LEU A 750 -50.53 -58.83 79.12
CA LEU A 750 -51.51 -59.87 79.43
C LEU A 750 -52.67 -59.87 78.42
N ALA A 751 -53.18 -58.69 78.05
CA ALA A 751 -54.18 -58.57 77.00
C ALA A 751 -53.64 -59.11 75.65
N PHE A 752 -52.47 -58.66 75.21
CA PHE A 752 -51.87 -59.15 73.96
C PHE A 752 -51.73 -60.68 73.92
N VAL A 753 -51.20 -61.30 74.98
CA VAL A 753 -50.96 -62.75 75.01
C VAL A 753 -52.26 -63.54 74.85
N LEU A 754 -53.40 -62.96 75.20
CA LEU A 754 -54.75 -63.52 74.99
C LEU A 754 -55.41 -63.08 73.66
N GLU A 755 -54.97 -61.96 73.05
CA GLU A 755 -55.39 -61.49 71.71
C GLU A 755 -54.62 -62.16 70.56
N VAL A 756 -53.52 -62.86 70.83
CA VAL A 756 -52.68 -63.58 69.85
C VAL A 756 -52.58 -65.09 70.14
N ALA A 757 -53.24 -65.56 71.20
CA ALA A 757 -53.44 -66.99 71.47
C ALA A 757 -54.17 -67.73 70.33
N ASP A 758 -54.92 -67.03 69.47
CA ASP A 758 -55.53 -67.58 68.25
C ASP A 758 -54.51 -67.94 67.16
N LEU A 759 -53.36 -67.27 67.15
CA LEU A 759 -52.27 -67.53 66.19
C LEU A 759 -51.22 -68.49 66.76
N THR A 760 -50.84 -68.34 68.04
CA THR A 760 -49.94 -69.29 68.72
C THR A 760 -50.04 -69.21 70.25
N THR A 761 -50.27 -70.35 70.90
CA THR A 761 -50.37 -70.47 72.36
C THR A 761 -49.01 -70.78 72.97
N LEU A 762 -48.17 -69.78 73.19
CA LEU A 762 -46.86 -69.95 73.83
C LEU A 762 -46.87 -69.54 75.32
N PRO A 763 -46.12 -70.25 76.17
CA PRO A 763 -46.15 -70.05 77.62
C PRO A 763 -45.70 -68.63 78.00
N LEU A 764 -46.36 -68.06 79.00
CA LEU A 764 -46.05 -66.77 79.61
C LEU A 764 -45.09 -66.99 80.79
N LEU A 765 -43.87 -66.47 80.66
CA LEU A 765 -42.82 -66.52 81.67
C LEU A 765 -42.76 -65.18 82.41
N LEU A 766 -42.98 -65.20 83.72
CA LEU A 766 -43.01 -64.01 84.58
C LEU A 766 -41.86 -64.09 85.60
N ASP A 767 -40.89 -63.19 85.51
CA ASP A 767 -39.61 -63.23 86.24
C ASP A 767 -39.52 -62.09 87.29
N ASP A 768 -39.97 -62.36 88.53
CA ASP A 768 -40.00 -61.43 89.68
C ASP A 768 -40.63 -60.04 89.37
N VAL A 769 -41.51 -59.95 88.35
CA VAL A 769 -42.20 -58.74 87.84
C VAL A 769 -42.97 -57.98 88.93
N LEU A 770 -43.33 -58.69 90.00
CA LEU A 770 -44.29 -58.28 91.03
C LEU A 770 -43.62 -58.01 92.38
N VAL A 771 -42.29 -57.97 92.45
CA VAL A 771 -41.55 -57.72 93.71
C VAL A 771 -41.81 -56.31 94.27
N ASP A 772 -42.08 -55.33 93.40
CA ASP A 772 -42.41 -53.95 93.79
C ASP A 772 -43.92 -53.75 94.11
N PHE A 773 -44.72 -54.82 94.23
CA PHE A 773 -46.17 -54.77 94.44
C PHE A 773 -46.51 -55.01 95.92
N ASP A 774 -47.48 -54.25 96.44
CA ASP A 774 -47.99 -54.44 97.81
C ASP A 774 -48.84 -55.72 97.97
N GLU A 775 -49.17 -56.06 99.22
CA GLU A 775 -49.90 -57.27 99.59
C GLU A 775 -51.27 -57.39 98.93
N SER A 776 -52.01 -56.28 98.80
CA SER A 776 -53.32 -56.27 98.15
C SER A 776 -53.23 -56.62 96.66
N ARG A 777 -52.16 -56.17 95.99
CA ARG A 777 -51.92 -56.46 94.57
C ARG A 777 -51.43 -57.89 94.33
N ARG A 778 -50.69 -58.49 95.27
CA ARG A 778 -50.34 -59.92 95.19
C ARG A 778 -51.59 -60.80 95.25
N GLN A 779 -52.55 -60.45 96.10
CA GLN A 779 -53.88 -61.09 96.17
C GLN A 779 -54.82 -60.79 94.98
N ILE A 780 -54.57 -59.71 94.22
CA ILE A 780 -55.20 -59.53 92.90
C ILE A 780 -54.59 -60.52 91.90
N ILE A 781 -53.27 -60.67 91.88
CA ILE A 781 -52.61 -61.45 90.83
C ILE A 781 -52.77 -62.97 91.04
N SER A 782 -52.87 -63.46 92.28
CA SER A 782 -53.27 -64.87 92.52
C SER A 782 -54.68 -65.20 92.02
N ARG A 783 -55.55 -64.19 91.81
CA ARG A 783 -56.85 -64.33 91.15
C ARG A 783 -56.80 -64.14 89.63
N LEU A 784 -55.80 -63.44 89.10
CA LEU A 784 -55.58 -63.26 87.65
C LEU A 784 -54.87 -64.45 87.00
N LEU A 785 -53.83 -65.04 87.63
CA LEU A 785 -53.07 -66.13 87.02
C LEU A 785 -53.94 -67.34 86.58
N PRO A 786 -54.95 -67.79 87.35
CA PRO A 786 -55.87 -68.85 86.90
C PRO A 786 -56.71 -68.47 85.68
N GLN A 787 -57.07 -67.19 85.53
CA GLN A 787 -57.83 -66.71 84.37
C GLN A 787 -56.98 -66.77 83.10
N ILE A 788 -55.72 -66.31 83.18
CA ILE A 788 -54.76 -66.34 82.07
C ILE A 788 -54.40 -67.79 81.70
N ALA A 789 -54.22 -68.66 82.71
CA ALA A 789 -53.92 -70.08 82.58
C ALA A 789 -54.92 -70.87 81.72
N SER A 790 -56.18 -70.39 81.63
CA SER A 790 -57.22 -71.00 80.79
C SER A 790 -56.91 -70.96 79.29
N THR A 791 -56.02 -70.06 78.87
CA THR A 791 -55.73 -69.76 77.45
C THR A 791 -54.26 -69.98 77.08
N THR A 792 -53.33 -69.68 77.99
CA THR A 792 -51.92 -70.08 77.84
C THR A 792 -51.30 -70.43 79.18
N GLN A 793 -50.32 -71.32 79.19
CA GLN A 793 -49.63 -71.69 80.42
C GLN A 793 -48.87 -70.49 81.01
N VAL A 794 -48.95 -70.31 82.33
CA VAL A 794 -48.15 -69.31 83.06
C VAL A 794 -47.07 -70.00 83.89
N ILE A 795 -45.84 -69.50 83.85
CA ILE A 795 -44.75 -69.91 84.75
C ILE A 795 -44.23 -68.65 85.44
N TYR A 796 -44.47 -68.53 86.75
CA TYR A 796 -44.20 -67.32 87.53
C TYR A 796 -43.12 -67.59 88.59
N ALA A 797 -41.99 -66.90 88.50
CA ALA A 797 -40.95 -66.86 89.52
C ALA A 797 -41.27 -65.81 90.59
N SER A 798 -41.25 -66.23 91.87
CA SER A 798 -41.58 -65.39 93.03
C SER A 798 -40.69 -65.71 94.24
N THR A 799 -40.54 -64.75 95.15
CA THR A 799 -39.94 -64.96 96.48
C THR A 799 -40.93 -65.50 97.52
N SER A 800 -42.25 -65.46 97.24
CA SER A 800 -43.29 -65.99 98.12
C SER A 800 -44.31 -66.85 97.35
N GLY A 801 -44.74 -67.95 97.97
CA GLY A 801 -45.83 -68.82 97.50
C GLY A 801 -47.10 -68.74 98.34
N ALA A 802 -47.15 -67.91 99.39
CA ALA A 802 -48.21 -67.94 100.39
C ALA A 802 -49.61 -67.64 99.84
N ASP A 803 -49.70 -66.80 98.80
CA ASP A 803 -50.94 -66.39 98.14
C ASP A 803 -51.48 -67.42 97.12
N PHE A 804 -50.85 -68.60 96.98
CA PHE A 804 -51.12 -69.58 95.92
C PHE A 804 -51.40 -71.00 96.46
N PRO A 805 -52.20 -71.84 95.77
CA PRO A 805 -52.43 -73.22 96.19
C PRO A 805 -51.15 -74.05 96.12
N ALA A 806 -50.89 -74.87 97.14
CA ALA A 806 -49.66 -75.66 97.26
C ALA A 806 -49.40 -76.61 96.08
N THR A 807 -50.44 -77.08 95.38
CA THR A 807 -50.33 -77.90 94.15
C THR A 807 -49.74 -77.14 92.95
N HIS A 808 -49.81 -75.81 92.96
CA HIS A 808 -49.23 -74.95 91.93
C HIS A 808 -47.84 -74.41 92.32
N VAL A 809 -47.40 -74.59 93.58
CA VAL A 809 -46.11 -74.10 94.08
C VAL A 809 -45.00 -75.13 93.85
N LEU A 810 -44.08 -74.81 92.94
CA LEU A 810 -42.82 -75.51 92.75
C LEU A 810 -41.76 -74.84 93.63
N GLN A 811 -41.57 -75.37 94.84
CA GLN A 811 -40.54 -74.87 95.76
C GLN A 811 -39.15 -75.30 95.29
N LEU A 812 -38.33 -74.33 94.88
CA LEU A 812 -36.89 -74.53 94.75
C LEU A 812 -36.32 -74.76 96.14
N LYS A 813 -35.70 -75.94 96.34
CA LYS A 813 -34.86 -76.18 97.51
C LYS A 813 -33.66 -75.25 97.39
N GLY A 814 -33.49 -74.34 98.36
CA GLY A 814 -32.36 -73.41 98.39
C GLY A 814 -31.03 -74.17 98.28
N GLY A 815 -30.41 -74.13 97.11
CA GLY A 815 -29.08 -74.67 96.90
C GLY A 815 -28.13 -73.86 97.76
N LYS A 816 -27.51 -74.50 98.78
CA LYS A 816 -26.62 -73.81 99.72
C LYS A 816 -25.47 -73.12 98.98
N THR A 817 -25.60 -71.82 98.78
CA THR A 817 -24.61 -70.95 98.17
C THR A 817 -23.63 -70.45 99.22
N LEU A 818 -22.47 -71.10 99.25
CA LEU A 818 -21.15 -70.48 99.35
C LEU A 818 -20.26 -71.10 98.27
#